data_AF-A0AA87Z4G8-F1
#
_entry.id   AF-A0AA87Z4G8-F1
#
_cell.length_a   1.000
_cell.length_b   1.000
_cell.length_c   1.000
_cell.angle_alpha   90.00
_cell.angle_beta   90.00
_cell.angle_gamma   90.00
#
_symmetry.space_group_name_H-M   'P 1'
#
loop_
_entity.id
_entity.type
_entity.pdbx_description
1 polymer ?
#
loop_
_entity_poly.entity_id
_entity_poly.type
_entity_poly.pdbx_seq_one_letter_code
_entity_poly.pdbx_strand_id
1 'polypeptide(L)'
;MIADGTELKRDRKRSLGWGTELQRDRRRSLAKGRGRGGKASSASGVEGDWVVRVEGLALGGGGGVAGIRGVVGLCRHWEGRRHRRQGRTEVAVGGTGSVLLTKKESVCVRFFLGETKRTKDADTDGSEDDGCDGGGSMNAMLQQSSFRDSLFASSDFRFHFLRPPFSASRTTSISFHMEQQQQQQHKLSSSSSSFSVALKQNQRNPNPVLSCRALPDTSLRKDDIPVHGLSETIVGVLGGGQLGRMLCQAASQMAIKVMVLDPQENCPANALAYDHMVGSFDDSATVEEFAKRCEVLTVEIEHVDVATLEKLEQQGVDCEPKASTIRIIQDKYLQKVHFSRHGIPLPEFTQIDDLEGAKRAGKLFGYPLMIKSKRLAYDGRGNAVAKREDELSTAVSALGGFDRGLYVEKWAPFVKELAVIVARGRDGSILCYPVVETIHRENICHIVKAPANVSWKIRKLATEVAYKAVSSLEGAGVFAVELFMTEDGQILLNEVAPRPHNSGHHTIESCYTSQFEQHLRAVVGLPLGDPSMKTPAAIMYNLLGEDEGDRGFHLAHQLIGRALSIPGATVHWYDKPEMRKQRKMGHITIVGPSMSDVERRLDSMLCKDGYDSQSAVTPRVGIIMGSDSDLPVMKDAAKILSMFDVPHEVRIVSAHRTPQLMYSYASSARDRGMVAALTPLPVIGVPVRASTLDGIDSLLSIVQMPRGVPVATVAVNNATNAGLLAVRMLGVGDSDLVARMSQYQEDTRNDVLVKAEKLEKDGWESYLNP
;
A
#
# COMPACT_ATOMS: atom_id res chain seq x y z
N MET A 1 -54.63 -2.82 22.67
CA MET A 1 -55.27 -3.36 23.89
C MET A 1 -55.68 -4.81 23.60
N ILE A 2 -55.60 -5.71 24.59
CA ILE A 2 -56.40 -6.96 24.75
C ILE A 2 -56.56 -7.81 23.46
N ALA A 3 -55.73 -8.83 23.19
CA ALA A 3 -55.81 -10.24 23.68
C ALA A 3 -56.87 -11.10 22.90
N ASP A 4 -56.86 -12.44 22.86
CA ASP A 4 -56.09 -13.46 23.62
C ASP A 4 -56.00 -14.83 22.87
N GLY A 5 -55.15 -15.75 23.37
CA GLY A 5 -55.19 -17.21 23.12
C GLY A 5 -54.54 -17.76 21.82
N THR A 6 -54.05 -19.01 21.75
CA THR A 6 -53.82 -20.02 22.81
C THR A 6 -52.78 -21.08 22.35
N GLU A 7 -52.11 -21.78 23.28
CA GLU A 7 -51.21 -22.91 22.97
C GLU A 7 -51.95 -24.16 22.44
N LEU A 8 -51.22 -25.04 21.72
CA LEU A 8 -51.35 -26.50 21.92
C LEU A 8 -50.13 -27.30 21.43
N LYS A 9 -49.37 -27.90 22.37
CA LYS A 9 -48.31 -28.89 22.09
C LYS A 9 -48.91 -30.30 21.93
N ARG A 10 -48.32 -31.17 21.09
CA ARG A 10 -48.52 -32.64 21.16
C ARG A 10 -47.35 -33.44 20.59
N ASP A 11 -46.62 -34.13 21.48
CA ASP A 11 -45.65 -35.18 21.15
C ASP A 11 -46.31 -36.49 20.65
N ARG A 12 -45.58 -37.28 19.85
CA ARG A 12 -45.59 -38.76 19.94
C ARG A 12 -44.30 -39.39 19.37
N LYS A 13 -43.97 -40.61 19.81
CA LYS A 13 -42.63 -41.21 19.72
C LYS A 13 -42.52 -42.41 18.74
N ARG A 14 -41.35 -42.50 18.09
CA ARG A 14 -40.52 -43.68 17.71
C ARG A 14 -41.14 -45.10 17.58
N SER A 15 -40.80 -45.76 16.46
CA SER A 15 -40.37 -47.18 16.34
C SER A 15 -39.59 -47.35 15.00
N LEU A 16 -38.36 -47.90 14.95
CA LEU A 16 -37.99 -49.31 14.66
C LEU A 16 -38.56 -49.88 13.32
N GLY A 17 -37.84 -50.57 12.42
CA GLY A 17 -36.38 -50.85 12.29
C GLY A 17 -36.06 -52.22 11.62
N TRP A 18 -34.89 -52.34 10.94
CA TRP A 18 -34.17 -53.57 10.47
C TRP A 18 -34.53 -54.27 9.12
N GLY A 19 -33.48 -54.84 8.47
CA GLY A 19 -33.48 -55.76 7.29
C GLY A 19 -32.90 -55.16 5.98
N THR A 20 -31.76 -55.51 5.32
CA THR A 20 -31.02 -56.75 4.94
C THR A 20 -31.69 -57.60 3.83
N GLU A 21 -31.03 -58.17 2.80
CA GLU A 21 -29.75 -57.95 2.06
C GLU A 21 -29.74 -58.88 0.79
N LEU A 22 -28.76 -58.76 -0.13
CA LEU A 22 -28.48 -59.65 -1.31
C LEU A 22 -29.55 -59.62 -2.44
N GLN A 23 -29.33 -59.99 -3.71
CA GLN A 23 -28.21 -60.55 -4.51
C GLN A 23 -27.96 -59.64 -5.76
N ARG A 24 -26.90 -59.59 -6.58
CA ARG A 24 -25.60 -60.27 -6.87
C ARG A 24 -25.49 -60.48 -8.40
N ASP A 25 -24.33 -60.12 -8.97
CA ASP A 25 -23.76 -60.57 -10.28
C ASP A 25 -24.41 -60.29 -11.66
N ARG A 26 -23.65 -59.58 -12.52
CA ARG A 26 -23.38 -60.01 -13.92
C ARG A 26 -22.08 -59.46 -14.55
N ARG A 27 -20.99 -60.23 -14.37
CA ARG A 27 -19.85 -60.52 -15.28
C ARG A 27 -19.11 -59.42 -16.08
N ARG A 28 -17.77 -59.49 -15.99
CA ARG A 28 -16.78 -58.93 -16.94
C ARG A 28 -16.72 -59.73 -18.27
N SER A 29 -16.25 -59.12 -19.36
CA SER A 29 -15.44 -59.79 -20.41
C SER A 29 -14.74 -58.80 -21.38
N LEU A 30 -13.53 -59.18 -21.85
CA LEU A 30 -12.80 -58.77 -23.10
C LEU A 30 -12.55 -57.25 -23.36
N ALA A 31 -11.36 -56.70 -23.67
CA ALA A 31 -9.97 -57.11 -24.00
C ALA A 31 -9.53 -57.10 -25.49
N LYS A 32 -8.54 -56.22 -25.77
CA LYS A 32 -7.48 -56.24 -26.83
C LYS A 32 -7.83 -56.11 -28.34
N GLY A 33 -7.38 -54.99 -28.92
CA GLY A 33 -6.89 -54.82 -30.32
C GLY A 33 -6.29 -53.40 -30.45
N ARG A 34 -5.04 -53.10 -30.85
CA ARG A 34 -4.07 -53.53 -31.91
C ARG A 34 -4.38 -53.02 -33.34
N GLY A 35 -3.60 -52.05 -33.80
CA GLY A 35 -3.47 -51.55 -35.19
C GLY A 35 -2.99 -50.08 -35.19
N ARG A 36 -1.71 -49.76 -35.48
CA ARG A 36 -1.06 -49.55 -36.80
C ARG A 36 -1.56 -48.29 -37.56
N GLY A 37 -0.73 -47.34 -38.00
CA GLY A 37 0.71 -47.09 -37.74
C GLY A 37 1.49 -46.41 -38.90
N GLY A 38 2.65 -45.81 -38.59
CA GLY A 38 3.61 -45.18 -39.55
C GLY A 38 3.24 -43.75 -39.99
N LYS A 39 4.14 -42.88 -40.47
CA LYS A 39 5.62 -42.83 -40.64
C LYS A 39 6.05 -41.37 -40.35
N ALA A 40 7.20 -40.98 -39.77
CA ALA A 40 8.62 -41.38 -39.92
C ALA A 40 9.35 -40.70 -41.10
N SER A 41 10.63 -40.37 -40.90
CA SER A 41 11.51 -39.46 -41.67
C SER A 41 11.21 -37.95 -41.47
N SER A 42 12.19 -37.04 -41.57
CA SER A 42 13.61 -37.21 -41.93
C SER A 42 14.57 -36.83 -40.80
N ALA A 43 15.82 -37.31 -40.91
CA ALA A 43 16.96 -36.85 -40.12
C ALA A 43 18.06 -36.45 -41.10
N SER A 44 18.92 -35.52 -40.68
CA SER A 44 20.22 -35.29 -41.31
C SER A 44 21.24 -34.97 -40.22
N GLY A 45 22.46 -35.45 -40.42
CA GLY A 45 23.58 -35.24 -39.53
C GLY A 45 24.84 -35.66 -40.26
N VAL A 46 25.90 -34.88 -40.12
CA VAL A 46 27.23 -35.17 -40.67
C VAL A 46 28.26 -34.78 -39.60
N GLU A 47 29.36 -35.51 -39.60
CA GLU A 47 30.60 -35.22 -38.87
C GLU A 47 31.09 -33.76 -39.08
N GLY A 48 31.96 -33.17 -38.27
CA GLY A 48 32.79 -33.74 -37.21
C GLY A 48 34.26 -33.74 -37.62
N ASP A 49 35.08 -32.86 -37.04
CA ASP A 49 36.48 -32.71 -37.43
C ASP A 49 37.39 -32.30 -36.24
N TRP A 50 38.62 -32.81 -36.20
CA TRP A 50 39.62 -32.60 -35.14
C TRP A 50 41.06 -32.76 -35.70
N VAL A 51 41.65 -31.68 -36.23
CA VAL A 51 43.08 -31.58 -36.59
C VAL A 51 43.52 -30.13 -36.25
N VAL A 52 44.55 -29.74 -35.48
CA VAL A 52 45.83 -30.29 -34.94
C VAL A 52 47.08 -29.64 -35.58
N ARG A 53 47.92 -29.04 -34.71
CA ARG A 53 49.33 -28.58 -34.87
C ARG A 53 49.69 -27.48 -35.88
N VAL A 54 50.47 -26.52 -35.36
CA VAL A 54 51.87 -26.30 -35.79
C VAL A 54 52.76 -26.38 -34.54
N GLU A 55 54.04 -26.76 -34.67
CA GLU A 55 54.97 -27.01 -33.55
C GLU A 55 56.09 -25.97 -33.41
N GLY A 56 56.81 -25.96 -32.27
CA GLY A 56 57.82 -24.95 -31.94
C GLY A 56 58.92 -25.37 -30.93
N LEU A 57 59.54 -26.53 -31.15
CA LEU A 57 60.91 -26.92 -30.71
C LEU A 57 61.44 -26.54 -29.30
N ALA A 58 61.30 -27.51 -28.38
CA ALA A 58 62.35 -28.16 -27.56
C ALA A 58 63.65 -27.44 -27.10
N LEU A 59 63.99 -27.64 -25.81
CA LEU A 59 65.31 -27.92 -25.17
C LEU A 59 65.20 -27.64 -23.64
N GLY A 60 65.73 -28.41 -22.67
CA GLY A 60 66.28 -29.78 -22.70
C GLY A 60 67.00 -30.17 -21.39
N GLY A 61 66.61 -31.30 -20.76
CA GLY A 61 67.46 -32.10 -19.83
C GLY A 61 67.56 -31.73 -18.32
N GLY A 62 67.82 -32.76 -17.49
CA GLY A 62 68.62 -32.64 -16.25
C GLY A 62 67.91 -32.79 -14.89
N GLY A 63 67.80 -34.02 -14.36
CA GLY A 63 67.13 -34.34 -13.08
C GLY A 63 67.88 -33.98 -11.77
N GLY A 64 67.28 -34.36 -10.63
CA GLY A 64 67.83 -34.22 -9.27
C GLY A 64 66.85 -34.70 -8.19
N VAL A 65 67.35 -35.38 -7.14
CA VAL A 65 66.55 -35.97 -6.04
C VAL A 65 67.26 -35.73 -4.69
N ALA A 66 66.47 -35.65 -3.60
CA ALA A 66 66.88 -35.43 -2.20
C ALA A 66 67.39 -34.01 -1.84
N GLY A 67 67.34 -33.55 -0.57
CA GLY A 67 66.60 -34.09 0.58
C GLY A 67 67.16 -33.74 1.97
N ILE A 68 66.27 -33.35 2.90
CA ILE A 68 66.39 -33.40 4.38
C ILE A 68 67.28 -32.35 5.10
N ARG A 69 66.73 -31.79 6.20
CA ARG A 69 67.33 -30.91 7.28
C ARG A 69 67.79 -29.50 6.83
N GLY A 70 67.84 -28.49 7.73
CA GLY A 70 67.46 -28.41 9.15
C GLY A 70 68.06 -27.16 9.85
N VAL A 71 67.79 -26.96 11.16
CA VAL A 71 68.27 -25.83 12.04
C VAL A 71 67.57 -24.47 11.73
N VAL A 72 66.92 -23.68 12.62
CA VAL A 72 66.85 -23.40 14.09
C VAL A 72 67.59 -22.10 14.52
N GLY A 73 66.91 -21.25 15.30
CA GLY A 73 67.40 -19.95 15.84
C GLY A 73 66.64 -18.74 15.26
N LEU A 74 65.71 -18.00 15.88
CA LEU A 74 65.26 -17.72 17.27
C LEU A 74 65.69 -16.33 17.82
N CYS A 75 64.68 -15.54 18.22
CA CYS A 75 64.69 -14.41 19.20
C CYS A 75 65.05 -12.94 18.81
N ARG A 76 64.09 -12.06 19.17
CA ARG A 76 64.19 -10.75 19.89
C ARG A 76 64.50 -9.42 19.16
N HIS A 77 63.43 -8.69 18.83
CA HIS A 77 62.94 -7.48 19.54
C HIS A 77 63.95 -6.36 19.95
N TRP A 78 63.82 -5.15 19.36
CA TRP A 78 63.99 -3.86 20.07
C TRP A 78 63.35 -2.65 19.35
N GLU A 79 63.32 -1.48 20.01
CA GLU A 79 62.60 -0.25 19.61
C GLU A 79 63.51 0.83 18.95
N GLY A 80 62.96 1.86 18.27
CA GLY A 80 63.81 2.94 17.72
C GLY A 80 63.15 4.15 17.00
N ARG A 81 63.15 5.31 17.65
CA ARG A 81 62.55 6.62 17.30
C ARG A 81 63.07 7.36 16.02
N ARG A 82 62.13 8.01 15.29
CA ARG A 82 62.10 9.42 14.73
C ARG A 82 63.19 10.00 13.77
N HIS A 83 62.68 10.71 12.74
CA HIS A 83 63.07 12.04 12.17
C HIS A 83 64.04 12.28 10.96
N ARG A 84 63.42 12.77 9.85
CA ARG A 84 63.72 13.98 9.01
C ARG A 84 64.96 14.12 8.07
N ARG A 85 64.63 14.53 6.80
CA ARG A 85 65.36 15.42 5.83
C ARG A 85 66.60 14.86 5.07
N GLN A 86 67.06 15.38 3.91
CA GLN A 86 66.46 16.12 2.74
C GLN A 86 67.52 16.37 1.61
N GLY A 87 67.18 16.29 0.31
CA GLY A 87 68.05 16.54 -0.89
C GLY A 87 68.01 15.37 -1.91
N ARG A 88 68.00 15.45 -3.27
CA ARG A 88 68.49 16.37 -4.36
C ARG A 88 70.02 16.33 -4.58
N THR A 89 70.59 16.20 -5.80
CA THR A 89 70.05 16.23 -7.20
C THR A 89 71.01 15.56 -8.24
N GLU A 90 70.48 14.98 -9.34
CA GLU A 90 71.01 14.87 -10.75
C GLU A 90 72.43 14.27 -11.05
N VAL A 91 72.80 13.70 -12.22
CA VAL A 91 72.14 13.49 -13.55
C VAL A 91 72.61 12.16 -14.25
N ALA A 92 71.92 11.78 -15.33
CA ALA A 92 71.96 10.61 -16.27
C ALA A 92 73.33 10.04 -16.79
N VAL A 93 73.47 8.98 -17.61
CA VAL A 93 72.61 8.35 -18.68
C VAL A 93 72.85 6.82 -18.85
N GLY A 94 71.79 6.06 -19.16
CA GLY A 94 71.84 4.73 -19.83
C GLY A 94 71.95 3.50 -18.90
N GLY A 95 71.32 2.35 -19.18
CA GLY A 95 70.38 1.96 -20.24
C GLY A 95 69.70 0.61 -19.90
N THR A 96 68.72 0.15 -20.69
CA THR A 96 67.92 -1.10 -20.50
C THR A 96 67.24 -1.24 -19.12
N GLY A 97 66.00 -0.76 -18.99
CA GLY A 97 65.24 -0.79 -17.74
C GLY A 97 64.30 -1.99 -17.58
N SER A 98 64.73 -3.04 -16.89
CA SER A 98 63.84 -4.09 -16.34
C SER A 98 63.55 -3.79 -14.86
N VAL A 99 62.62 -2.86 -14.60
CA VAL A 99 62.38 -2.33 -13.25
C VAL A 99 61.35 -3.16 -12.48
N LEU A 100 61.83 -3.84 -11.44
CA LEU A 100 61.02 -4.36 -10.36
C LEU A 100 60.79 -3.26 -9.29
N LEU A 101 59.73 -3.41 -8.48
CA LEU A 101 59.49 -2.81 -7.14
C LEU A 101 58.66 -1.50 -6.98
N THR A 102 57.69 -1.65 -6.07
CA THR A 102 57.27 -0.73 -4.98
C THR A 102 56.25 0.41 -5.17
N LYS A 103 55.06 0.14 -4.61
CA LYS A 103 54.33 0.93 -3.57
C LYS A 103 53.81 2.35 -3.88
N LYS A 104 52.48 2.38 -4.01
CA LYS A 104 51.51 3.09 -3.13
C LYS A 104 50.97 4.47 -3.61
N GLU A 105 49.74 4.70 -3.16
CA GLU A 105 48.97 5.94 -3.03
C GLU A 105 48.17 6.50 -4.23
N SER A 106 46.98 6.95 -3.85
CA SER A 106 45.80 7.23 -4.66
C SER A 106 45.89 8.56 -5.42
N VAL A 107 45.22 8.64 -6.58
CA VAL A 107 44.70 9.91 -7.11
C VAL A 107 43.22 9.75 -7.44
N CYS A 108 42.43 10.76 -7.11
CA CYS A 108 41.01 10.88 -7.42
C CYS A 108 40.84 11.89 -8.57
N VAL A 109 39.88 11.66 -9.46
CA VAL A 109 39.43 12.66 -10.44
C VAL A 109 38.00 13.07 -10.08
N ARG A 110 37.83 14.36 -9.76
CA ARG A 110 36.52 15.03 -9.69
C ARG A 110 36.02 15.36 -11.10
N PHE A 111 34.71 15.44 -11.28
CA PHE A 111 34.13 16.13 -12.42
C PHE A 111 34.48 17.63 -12.39
N PHE A 112 34.78 18.18 -13.55
CA PHE A 112 34.80 19.62 -13.83
C PHE A 112 34.28 19.81 -15.27
N LEU A 113 33.47 20.84 -15.50
CA LEU A 113 33.04 21.25 -16.83
C LEU A 113 34.03 22.30 -17.37
N GLY A 114 34.33 22.24 -18.67
CA GLY A 114 35.23 23.17 -19.37
C GLY A 114 35.57 22.66 -20.77
N GLU A 115 35.43 23.52 -21.78
CA GLU A 115 35.48 23.16 -23.21
C GLU A 115 36.89 23.28 -23.82
N THR A 116 37.17 22.58 -24.93
CA THR A 116 37.23 23.18 -26.29
C THR A 116 37.76 22.27 -27.42
N LYS A 117 37.00 22.26 -28.54
CA LYS A 117 37.40 22.19 -29.98
C LYS A 117 38.54 21.26 -30.47
N ARG A 118 38.17 20.27 -31.32
CA ARG A 118 38.62 19.98 -32.72
C ARG A 118 38.23 18.55 -33.12
N THR A 119 37.81 18.18 -34.34
CA THR A 119 37.35 18.89 -35.57
C THR A 119 36.73 17.86 -36.53
N LYS A 120 35.72 18.25 -37.33
CA LYS A 120 35.15 17.53 -38.50
C LYS A 120 34.36 16.23 -38.20
N ASP A 121 33.40 15.77 -39.03
CA ASP A 121 32.90 16.23 -40.35
C ASP A 121 31.41 16.71 -40.29
N ALA A 122 30.70 16.74 -41.44
CA ALA A 122 29.38 17.37 -41.70
C ALA A 122 28.16 16.46 -41.35
N ASP A 123 26.86 16.82 -41.46
CA ASP A 123 26.12 17.78 -42.33
C ASP A 123 24.92 18.49 -41.63
N THR A 124 24.30 19.44 -42.35
CA THR A 124 22.98 20.18 -42.20
C THR A 124 21.86 19.50 -41.38
N ASP A 125 20.95 20.14 -40.60
CA ASP A 125 20.51 21.55 -40.37
C ASP A 125 19.63 21.66 -39.06
N GLY A 126 19.15 22.81 -38.53
CA GLY A 126 19.34 24.22 -38.96
C GLY A 126 18.52 25.40 -38.33
N SER A 127 17.75 25.31 -37.22
CA SER A 127 17.05 26.48 -36.58
C SER A 127 17.04 26.42 -35.04
N GLU A 128 17.48 27.43 -34.26
CA GLU A 128 16.79 28.69 -33.83
C GLU A 128 15.57 28.42 -32.88
N ASP A 129 15.39 28.99 -31.67
CA ASP A 129 15.91 30.25 -31.03
C ASP A 129 16.07 30.22 -29.48
N ASP A 130 16.83 31.21 -28.94
CA ASP A 130 16.78 31.94 -27.64
C ASP A 130 16.65 31.30 -26.22
N GLY A 131 17.11 32.02 -25.17
CA GLY A 131 16.65 31.77 -23.77
C GLY A 131 17.48 32.15 -22.51
N CYS A 132 18.37 33.15 -22.52
CA CYS A 132 19.29 33.57 -21.43
C CYS A 132 18.95 33.31 -19.92
N ASP A 133 19.93 32.70 -19.22
CA ASP A 133 20.53 33.00 -17.89
C ASP A 133 19.75 33.51 -16.65
N GLY A 134 20.18 33.02 -15.46
CA GLY A 134 19.71 33.51 -14.15
C GLY A 134 20.35 32.80 -12.93
N GLY A 135 21.61 33.08 -12.62
CA GLY A 135 22.38 32.37 -11.57
C GLY A 135 22.31 32.95 -10.15
N GLY A 136 22.44 32.08 -9.13
CA GLY A 136 22.59 32.44 -7.72
C GLY A 136 23.20 31.29 -6.90
N SER A 137 24.05 31.58 -5.90
CA SER A 137 24.80 30.57 -5.14
C SER A 137 25.18 31.05 -3.73
N MET A 138 25.77 30.14 -2.92
CA MET A 138 26.17 30.30 -1.51
C MET A 138 25.00 30.35 -0.51
N ASN A 139 25.08 29.78 0.70
CA ASN A 139 26.11 28.92 1.27
C ASN A 139 25.50 27.99 2.34
N ALA A 140 26.02 26.76 2.49
CA ALA A 140 25.63 25.86 3.57
C ALA A 140 26.68 25.89 4.70
N MET A 141 26.23 25.95 5.96
CA MET A 141 27.12 25.95 7.13
C MET A 141 26.73 24.86 8.14
N LEU A 142 27.73 24.15 8.64
CA LEU A 142 27.57 23.06 9.60
C LEU A 142 27.40 23.60 11.02
N GLN A 143 26.50 22.99 11.80
CA GLN A 143 26.65 22.90 13.25
C GLN A 143 26.44 21.46 13.72
N GLN A 144 27.31 21.03 14.62
CA GLN A 144 27.13 19.81 15.41
C GLN A 144 26.41 20.18 16.70
N SER A 145 25.55 19.30 17.22
CA SER A 145 25.11 19.33 18.60
C SER A 145 25.15 17.91 19.18
N SER A 146 26.04 17.69 20.14
CA SER A 146 26.13 16.44 20.90
C SER A 146 25.16 16.47 22.07
N PHE A 147 24.41 15.40 22.28
CA PHE A 147 23.88 15.05 23.60
C PHE A 147 24.03 13.54 23.84
N ARG A 148 24.13 13.16 25.12
CA ARG A 148 24.46 11.81 25.56
C ARG A 148 23.71 11.49 26.87
N ASP A 149 23.50 10.21 27.09
CA ASP A 149 23.26 9.56 28.38
C ASP A 149 22.08 10.04 29.25
N SER A 150 20.97 9.30 29.19
CA SER A 150 20.13 9.02 30.36
C SER A 150 19.48 7.63 30.24
N LEU A 151 19.89 6.67 31.07
CA LEU A 151 19.23 5.36 31.16
C LEU A 151 17.97 5.46 32.03
N PHE A 152 16.98 4.61 31.74
CA PHE A 152 16.08 4.06 32.76
C PHE A 152 15.75 2.60 32.44
N ALA A 153 15.50 1.82 33.50
CA ALA A 153 15.19 0.40 33.43
C ALA A 153 13.91 0.06 34.23
N SER A 154 13.57 -1.23 34.26
CA SER A 154 12.40 -1.88 34.89
C SER A 154 12.37 -1.75 36.44
N SER A 155 11.37 -2.23 37.20
CA SER A 155 10.34 -3.26 36.91
C SER A 155 9.05 -3.17 37.77
N ASP A 156 8.02 -3.91 37.33
CA ASP A 156 7.02 -4.71 38.09
C ASP A 156 6.10 -4.17 39.23
N PHE A 157 4.81 -4.08 38.88
CA PHE A 157 3.68 -4.90 39.37
C PHE A 157 3.30 -5.11 40.87
N ARG A 158 1.97 -4.92 41.11
CA ARG A 158 1.02 -5.61 42.02
C ARG A 158 0.65 -5.06 43.43
N PHE A 159 -0.60 -4.56 43.47
CA PHE A 159 -1.70 -4.83 44.41
C PHE A 159 -1.87 -4.11 45.79
N HIS A 160 -3.03 -3.41 45.85
CA HIS A 160 -4.06 -3.37 46.91
C HIS A 160 -3.88 -2.62 48.26
N PHE A 161 -4.83 -1.69 48.44
CA PHE A 161 -5.65 -1.39 49.64
C PHE A 161 -5.20 -0.36 50.71
N LEU A 162 -6.25 0.30 51.25
CA LEU A 162 -6.39 1.02 52.52
C LEU A 162 -5.82 2.46 52.70
N ARG A 163 -6.77 3.42 52.75
CA ARG A 163 -6.80 4.58 53.67
C ARG A 163 -6.62 4.11 55.14
N PRO A 164 -6.10 4.90 56.11
CA PRO A 164 -6.72 6.17 56.53
C PRO A 164 -5.70 7.29 56.97
N PRO A 165 -5.84 8.14 58.02
CA PRO A 165 -5.87 9.60 57.77
C PRO A 165 -5.12 10.55 58.75
N PHE A 166 -5.21 11.85 58.48
CA PHE A 166 -5.23 12.99 59.43
C PHE A 166 -4.20 13.08 60.60
N SER A 167 -3.21 13.97 60.45
CA SER A 167 -2.82 15.05 61.40
C SER A 167 -1.59 15.79 60.83
N ALA A 168 -1.28 17.09 60.97
CA ALA A 168 -1.81 18.28 61.65
C ALA A 168 -0.71 18.89 62.55
N SER A 169 -0.45 20.20 62.37
CA SER A 169 0.53 21.02 63.14
C SER A 169 2.02 20.72 62.86
N ARG A 170 2.98 21.66 63.03
CA ARG A 170 2.90 23.13 63.21
C ARG A 170 4.24 23.80 62.86
N THR A 171 4.15 25.05 62.37
CA THR A 171 5.14 26.15 62.49
C THR A 171 6.60 25.86 62.88
N THR A 172 7.54 26.30 62.05
CA THR A 172 8.56 27.27 62.52
C THR A 172 8.91 28.24 61.39
N SER A 173 9.15 29.50 61.74
CA SER A 173 9.69 30.54 60.86
C SER A 173 11.20 30.66 61.03
N ILE A 174 11.89 31.20 60.02
CA ILE A 174 12.83 32.34 60.14
C ILE A 174 13.26 32.76 58.73
N SER A 175 13.38 34.07 58.51
CA SER A 175 13.82 34.69 57.26
C SER A 175 15.28 35.16 57.36
N PHE A 176 15.94 35.29 56.21
CA PHE A 176 17.16 36.08 56.04
C PHE A 176 16.93 37.19 54.99
N HIS A 177 17.71 38.26 55.07
CA HIS A 177 17.44 39.54 54.40
C HIS A 177 18.74 40.27 54.04
N MET A 178 18.63 41.51 53.49
CA MET A 178 19.68 42.38 52.87
C MET A 178 19.86 42.16 51.35
N GLU A 179 19.62 43.13 50.45
CA GLU A 179 20.16 44.51 50.22
C GLU A 179 21.39 44.50 49.27
N GLN A 180 21.71 45.52 48.45
CA GLN A 180 21.25 46.93 48.21
C GLN A 180 21.41 47.23 46.67
N GLN A 181 21.17 48.36 45.97
CA GLN A 181 20.87 49.82 46.12
C GLN A 181 19.75 50.20 45.09
N GLN A 182 19.22 51.42 44.81
CA GLN A 182 19.59 52.86 44.82
C GLN A 182 20.50 53.32 43.62
N GLN A 183 20.48 54.55 43.06
CA GLN A 183 19.80 55.83 43.43
C GLN A 183 19.67 56.88 42.25
N GLN A 184 19.08 58.05 42.54
CA GLN A 184 19.21 59.41 41.91
C GLN A 184 18.12 60.00 40.95
N GLN A 185 18.19 61.34 40.69
CA GLN A 185 17.06 62.28 40.93
C GLN A 185 17.13 63.66 40.17
N HIS A 186 16.11 64.55 40.39
CA HIS A 186 16.01 66.02 40.08
C HIS A 186 15.47 66.47 38.67
N LYS A 187 14.80 67.63 38.45
CA LYS A 187 14.27 68.76 39.30
C LYS A 187 13.20 69.65 38.59
N LEU A 188 12.11 70.04 39.31
CA LEU A 188 11.25 71.28 39.17
C LEU A 188 10.55 71.53 37.79
N SER A 189 9.72 72.55 37.46
CA SER A 189 9.00 73.74 38.06
C SER A 189 7.97 74.30 36.99
N SER A 190 6.97 75.18 37.20
CA SER A 190 6.13 75.68 38.33
C SER A 190 5.03 76.68 37.83
N SER A 191 3.91 76.87 38.57
CA SER A 191 2.84 77.95 38.47
C SER A 191 2.04 78.13 37.15
N SER A 192 0.72 78.44 37.11
CA SER A 192 -0.43 78.51 38.06
C SER A 192 -1.74 78.59 37.21
N SER A 193 -2.97 78.21 37.60
CA SER A 193 -3.72 78.56 38.83
C SER A 193 -4.99 77.69 39.12
N SER A 194 -5.54 77.83 40.34
CA SER A 194 -6.97 77.69 40.74
C SER A 194 -7.78 76.38 40.49
N PHE A 195 -7.79 75.51 41.50
CA PHE A 195 -8.94 74.80 42.11
C PHE A 195 -10.16 74.32 41.27
N SER A 196 -10.34 73.00 41.21
CA SER A 196 -11.53 72.30 41.75
C SER A 196 -11.26 70.80 41.97
N VAL A 197 -12.00 70.14 42.86
CA VAL A 197 -11.62 68.84 43.47
C VAL A 197 -12.23 67.63 42.74
N ALA A 198 -11.37 66.81 42.11
CA ALA A 198 -11.38 65.33 42.12
C ALA A 198 -10.37 64.77 41.09
N LEU A 199 -9.26 64.18 41.54
CA LEU A 199 -8.17 63.75 40.65
C LEU A 199 -8.49 62.48 39.83
N LYS A 200 -8.96 62.64 38.58
CA LYS A 200 -8.83 61.64 37.50
C LYS A 200 -8.76 62.30 36.11
N GLN A 201 -7.56 62.26 35.49
CA GLN A 201 -7.22 62.30 34.05
C GLN A 201 -5.73 62.69 33.94
N ASN A 202 -4.92 62.39 32.93
CA ASN A 202 -4.84 61.38 31.85
C ASN A 202 -3.85 61.96 30.82
N GLN A 203 -2.70 61.33 30.56
CA GLN A 203 -1.85 61.56 29.38
C GLN A 203 -0.87 60.36 29.21
N ARG A 204 -0.44 59.95 28.00
CA ARG A 204 -1.05 60.00 26.66
C ARG A 204 -0.23 59.10 25.71
N ASN A 205 -0.83 58.04 25.13
CA ASN A 205 -0.32 57.27 23.97
C ASN A 205 1.04 56.52 24.12
N PRO A 206 1.43 55.62 23.17
CA PRO A 206 0.74 55.19 21.94
C PRO A 206 -0.45 54.24 22.24
N ASN A 207 -1.64 54.47 21.69
CA ASN A 207 -2.13 54.31 20.30
C ASN A 207 -2.21 52.84 19.80
N PRO A 208 -3.31 52.43 19.09
CA PRO A 208 -3.98 51.18 19.45
C PRO A 208 -4.48 50.32 18.27
N VAL A 209 -5.09 49.16 18.59
CA VAL A 209 -6.22 48.58 17.80
C VAL A 209 -7.36 48.21 18.77
N LEU A 210 -8.59 48.22 18.27
CA LEU A 210 -9.82 48.47 19.03
C LEU A 210 -10.22 47.38 20.06
N SER A 211 -10.85 47.85 21.14
CA SER A 211 -11.79 47.07 21.95
C SER A 211 -13.22 47.13 21.39
N CYS A 212 -14.00 46.06 21.52
CA CYS A 212 -15.46 46.18 21.59
C CYS A 212 -15.88 46.24 23.07
N ARG A 213 -16.24 47.43 23.55
CA ARG A 213 -16.63 47.67 24.94
C ARG A 213 -18.15 47.79 25.01
N ALA A 214 -18.82 46.86 25.68
CA ALA A 214 -20.27 46.90 25.83
C ALA A 214 -20.73 48.10 26.67
N LEU A 215 -21.82 48.72 26.23
CA LEU A 215 -22.72 49.53 27.05
C LEU A 215 -24.16 49.07 26.75
N PRO A 216 -25.06 49.08 27.76
CA PRO A 216 -26.40 48.51 27.60
C PRO A 216 -27.42 49.55 27.12
N ASP A 217 -28.31 49.13 26.22
CA ASP A 217 -29.70 49.56 26.28
C ASP A 217 -30.64 48.41 25.82
N THR A 218 -31.92 48.59 26.06
CA THR A 218 -32.92 47.54 26.19
C THR A 218 -33.67 47.22 24.90
N SER A 219 -33.73 45.95 24.54
CA SER A 219 -34.96 45.28 24.08
C SER A 219 -34.72 43.78 23.83
N LEU A 220 -35.75 42.97 24.10
CA LEU A 220 -35.85 41.53 23.82
C LEU A 220 -34.72 40.64 24.35
N ARG A 221 -35.01 39.86 25.41
CA ARG A 221 -34.16 38.73 25.81
C ARG A 221 -34.02 37.75 24.66
N LYS A 222 -32.78 37.34 24.38
CA LYS A 222 -32.44 36.30 23.39
C LYS A 222 -31.84 35.06 24.07
N ASP A 223 -32.30 34.82 25.28
CA ASP A 223 -32.11 33.57 26.01
C ASP A 223 -33.01 32.48 25.36
N ASP A 224 -32.66 31.21 25.54
CA ASP A 224 -33.36 30.04 24.98
C ASP A 224 -33.37 29.89 23.44
N ILE A 225 -32.27 30.25 22.77
CA ILE A 225 -31.83 29.48 21.59
C ILE A 225 -31.00 28.30 22.13
N PRO A 226 -31.50 27.04 22.08
CA PRO A 226 -30.70 25.91 22.51
C PRO A 226 -29.55 25.69 21.53
N VAL A 227 -28.34 25.50 22.06
CA VAL A 227 -27.13 25.25 21.26
C VAL A 227 -27.09 23.78 20.83
N HIS A 228 -28.01 23.40 19.95
CA HIS A 228 -27.96 22.14 19.23
C HIS A 228 -27.10 22.35 17.98
N GLY A 229 -26.09 21.49 17.79
CA GLY A 229 -25.14 21.57 16.68
C GLY A 229 -25.50 20.64 15.54
N LEU A 230 -24.50 19.92 15.02
CA LEU A 230 -24.62 18.86 14.00
C LEU A 230 -25.72 17.81 14.25
N SER A 231 -26.22 17.70 15.49
CA SER A 231 -27.31 16.78 15.86
C SER A 231 -28.63 17.12 15.19
N GLU A 232 -28.87 18.38 14.77
CA GLU A 232 -30.11 18.77 14.10
C GLU A 232 -30.02 18.71 12.58
N THR A 233 -28.81 18.77 12.01
CA THR A 233 -28.61 18.73 10.57
C THR A 233 -29.05 17.40 9.98
N ILE A 234 -30.14 17.46 9.21
CA ILE A 234 -30.68 16.36 8.42
C ILE A 234 -30.03 16.39 7.04
N VAL A 235 -29.18 15.41 6.76
CA VAL A 235 -28.65 15.12 5.43
C VAL A 235 -29.64 14.22 4.69
N GLY A 236 -30.31 14.77 3.68
CA GLY A 236 -31.15 14.01 2.76
C GLY A 236 -30.31 13.29 1.71
N VAL A 237 -30.62 12.02 1.45
CA VAL A 237 -29.89 11.18 0.49
C VAL A 237 -30.85 10.62 -0.55
N LEU A 238 -30.61 10.94 -1.81
CA LEU A 238 -31.34 10.38 -2.96
C LEU A 238 -30.79 8.99 -3.29
N GLY A 239 -31.55 7.96 -2.92
CA GLY A 239 -31.23 6.54 -3.03
C GLY A 239 -30.90 5.90 -1.67
N GLY A 240 -31.61 4.81 -1.34
CA GLY A 240 -31.46 4.03 -0.10
C GLY A 240 -30.61 2.77 -0.27
N GLY A 241 -29.71 2.76 -1.26
CA GLY A 241 -28.87 1.62 -1.62
C GLY A 241 -27.79 1.27 -0.59
N GLN A 242 -26.86 0.38 -0.98
CA GLN A 242 -25.80 -0.07 -0.07
C GLN A 242 -24.85 1.07 0.37
N LEU A 243 -24.65 2.10 -0.46
CA LEU A 243 -23.78 3.23 -0.12
C LEU A 243 -24.51 4.12 0.89
N GLY A 244 -25.83 4.29 0.73
CA GLY A 244 -26.70 4.95 1.72
C GLY A 244 -26.68 4.24 3.07
N ARG A 245 -26.77 2.89 3.09
CA ARG A 245 -26.63 2.09 4.33
C ARG A 245 -25.30 2.35 5.03
N MET A 246 -24.18 2.35 4.29
CA MET A 246 -22.85 2.63 4.84
C MET A 246 -22.67 4.12 5.23
N LEU A 247 -23.40 5.04 4.58
CA LEU A 247 -23.46 6.45 4.97
C LEU A 247 -24.18 6.62 6.32
N CYS A 248 -25.33 5.96 6.53
CA CYS A 248 -26.02 5.93 7.81
C CYS A 248 -25.14 5.36 8.94
N GLN A 249 -24.35 4.30 8.65
CA GLN A 249 -23.40 3.72 9.61
C GLN A 249 -22.31 4.73 10.05
N ALA A 250 -21.79 5.55 9.13
CA ALA A 250 -20.83 6.60 9.44
C ALA A 250 -21.51 7.79 10.17
N ALA A 251 -22.71 8.19 9.74
CA ALA A 251 -23.46 9.28 10.35
C ALA A 251 -23.83 9.00 11.81
N SER A 252 -24.17 7.76 12.13
CA SER A 252 -24.44 7.30 13.50
C SER A 252 -23.26 7.53 14.45
N GLN A 253 -22.01 7.36 13.98
CA GLN A 253 -20.80 7.64 14.77
C GLN A 253 -20.57 9.14 15.01
N MET A 254 -21.09 9.99 14.12
CA MET A 254 -20.99 11.45 14.18
C MET A 254 -22.23 12.13 14.80
N ALA A 255 -23.25 11.35 15.16
CA ALA A 255 -24.59 11.82 15.56
C ALA A 255 -25.29 12.74 14.52
N ILE A 256 -24.98 12.58 13.23
CA ILE A 256 -25.65 13.28 12.12
C ILE A 256 -26.95 12.55 11.76
N LYS A 257 -28.05 13.28 11.54
CA LYS A 257 -29.30 12.71 11.05
C LYS A 257 -29.22 12.47 9.55
N VAL A 258 -29.45 11.25 9.08
CA VAL A 258 -29.53 10.93 7.64
C VAL A 258 -30.94 10.48 7.30
N MET A 259 -31.59 11.21 6.39
CA MET A 259 -32.89 10.85 5.82
C MET A 259 -32.68 10.28 4.42
N VAL A 260 -33.44 9.26 4.02
CA VAL A 260 -33.30 8.61 2.70
C VAL A 260 -34.58 8.70 1.87
N LEU A 261 -34.44 8.87 0.55
CA LEU A 261 -35.51 8.71 -0.44
C LEU A 261 -35.20 7.48 -1.32
N ASP A 262 -36.06 6.46 -1.28
CA ASP A 262 -35.94 5.27 -2.15
C ASP A 262 -37.31 4.70 -2.54
N PRO A 263 -37.50 4.16 -3.76
CA PRO A 263 -38.75 3.54 -4.15
C PRO A 263 -39.01 2.16 -3.49
N GLN A 264 -38.02 1.52 -2.84
CA GLN A 264 -38.21 0.29 -2.08
C GLN A 264 -38.44 0.59 -0.59
N GLU A 265 -39.63 0.24 -0.08
CA GLU A 265 -39.96 0.32 1.35
C GLU A 265 -38.91 -0.38 2.25
N ASN A 266 -38.36 -1.51 1.79
CA ASN A 266 -37.28 -2.25 2.45
C ASN A 266 -35.91 -2.03 1.80
N CYS A 267 -35.59 -0.78 1.41
CA CYS A 267 -34.26 -0.43 0.91
C CYS A 267 -33.16 -0.68 1.97
N PRO A 268 -31.92 -1.05 1.55
CA PRO A 268 -30.81 -1.32 2.47
C PRO A 268 -30.54 -0.27 3.55
N ALA A 269 -30.80 1.02 3.27
CA ALA A 269 -30.54 2.11 4.19
C ALA A 269 -31.65 2.33 5.25
N ASN A 270 -32.91 1.96 4.97
CA ASN A 270 -34.06 2.24 5.85
C ASN A 270 -33.80 1.83 7.31
N ALA A 271 -33.34 0.59 7.52
CA ALA A 271 -33.09 0.02 8.85
C ALA A 271 -32.02 0.76 9.70
N LEU A 272 -31.32 1.75 9.15
CA LEU A 272 -30.31 2.57 9.83
C LEU A 272 -30.52 4.09 9.65
N ALA A 273 -31.54 4.52 8.88
CA ALA A 273 -31.82 5.92 8.64
C ALA A 273 -32.51 6.58 9.85
N TYR A 274 -32.45 7.90 9.93
CA TYR A 274 -33.24 8.70 10.88
C TYR A 274 -34.72 8.73 10.49
N ASP A 275 -35.00 8.85 9.18
CA ASP A 275 -36.33 8.74 8.57
C ASP A 275 -36.19 8.28 7.10
N HIS A 276 -37.25 7.70 6.53
CA HIS A 276 -37.28 7.15 5.17
C HIS A 276 -38.57 7.56 4.46
N MET A 277 -38.43 8.31 3.37
CA MET A 277 -39.52 8.59 2.46
C MET A 277 -39.53 7.56 1.33
N VAL A 278 -40.65 6.83 1.18
CA VAL A 278 -40.83 5.90 0.06
C VAL A 278 -41.27 6.69 -1.17
N GLY A 279 -40.47 6.68 -2.24
CA GLY A 279 -40.76 7.43 -3.46
C GLY A 279 -39.62 7.41 -4.48
N SER A 280 -39.89 7.87 -5.70
CA SER A 280 -38.87 7.94 -6.77
C SER A 280 -37.99 9.18 -6.63
N PHE A 281 -36.67 8.99 -6.66
CA PHE A 281 -35.68 10.06 -6.82
C PHE A 281 -35.56 10.59 -8.27
N ASP A 282 -36.37 10.04 -9.18
CA ASP A 282 -36.59 10.49 -10.56
C ASP A 282 -37.97 11.17 -10.74
N ASP A 283 -38.75 11.34 -9.65
CA ASP A 283 -39.99 12.13 -9.65
C ASP A 283 -39.79 13.51 -9.01
N SER A 284 -40.01 14.55 -9.80
CA SER A 284 -39.82 15.95 -9.40
C SER A 284 -40.61 16.34 -8.14
N ALA A 285 -41.88 15.96 -8.05
CA ALA A 285 -42.74 16.31 -6.92
C ALA A 285 -42.32 15.60 -5.63
N THR A 286 -41.91 14.34 -5.73
CA THR A 286 -41.36 13.54 -4.63
C THR A 286 -40.06 14.14 -4.10
N VAL A 287 -39.13 14.50 -5.00
CA VAL A 287 -37.83 15.10 -4.62
C VAL A 287 -38.02 16.50 -4.01
N GLU A 288 -38.96 17.31 -4.51
CA GLU A 288 -39.32 18.61 -3.91
C GLU A 288 -39.94 18.47 -2.52
N GLU A 289 -40.78 17.47 -2.27
CA GLU A 289 -41.35 17.21 -0.95
C GLU A 289 -40.32 16.64 0.05
N PHE A 290 -39.39 15.83 -0.43
CA PHE A 290 -38.27 15.31 0.36
C PHE A 290 -37.31 16.42 0.78
N ALA A 291 -36.94 17.32 -0.14
CA ALA A 291 -36.01 18.41 0.09
C ALA A 291 -36.43 19.35 1.23
N LYS A 292 -37.75 19.58 1.42
CA LYS A 292 -38.30 20.43 2.51
C LYS A 292 -37.97 19.92 3.93
N ARG A 293 -37.50 18.68 4.06
CA ARG A 293 -37.24 17.99 5.33
C ARG A 293 -35.75 17.87 5.64
N CYS A 294 -34.89 18.40 4.76
CA CYS A 294 -33.44 18.24 4.79
C CYS A 294 -32.76 19.60 4.83
N GLU A 295 -31.62 19.71 5.52
CA GLU A 295 -30.77 20.92 5.48
C GLU A 295 -29.76 20.86 4.32
N VAL A 296 -29.29 19.65 4.00
CA VAL A 296 -28.35 19.36 2.90
C VAL A 296 -28.89 18.17 2.10
N LEU A 297 -28.80 18.20 0.77
CA LEU A 297 -29.25 17.13 -0.11
C LEU A 297 -28.06 16.53 -0.89
N THR A 298 -27.87 15.21 -0.82
CA THR A 298 -26.80 14.47 -1.53
C THR A 298 -27.35 13.22 -2.26
N VAL A 299 -26.52 12.54 -3.04
CA VAL A 299 -26.89 11.43 -3.93
C VAL A 299 -26.14 10.12 -3.61
N GLU A 300 -26.90 9.02 -3.52
CA GLU A 300 -26.41 7.64 -3.50
C GLU A 300 -26.20 7.10 -4.92
N ILE A 301 -27.06 7.55 -5.84
CA ILE A 301 -27.19 7.09 -7.22
C ILE A 301 -27.00 8.24 -8.21
N GLU A 302 -26.34 7.98 -9.34
CA GLU A 302 -26.17 8.97 -10.41
C GLU A 302 -27.46 9.29 -11.17
N HIS A 303 -28.51 8.47 -11.05
CA HIS A 303 -29.72 8.53 -11.87
C HIS A 303 -30.87 9.20 -11.10
N VAL A 304 -30.77 10.51 -10.96
CA VAL A 304 -31.73 11.41 -10.27
C VAL A 304 -32.16 12.54 -11.21
N ASP A 305 -33.31 13.18 -10.97
CA ASP A 305 -33.73 14.33 -11.79
C ASP A 305 -32.90 15.59 -11.48
N VAL A 306 -31.91 15.84 -12.34
CA VAL A 306 -31.03 17.01 -12.25
C VAL A 306 -31.73 18.33 -12.57
N ALA A 307 -32.84 18.32 -13.30
CA ALA A 307 -33.64 19.54 -13.52
C ALA A 307 -34.34 19.97 -12.23
N THR A 308 -34.86 19.03 -11.45
CA THR A 308 -35.37 19.30 -10.10
C THR A 308 -34.25 19.71 -9.14
N LEU A 309 -33.06 19.09 -9.20
CA LEU A 309 -31.92 19.54 -8.37
C LEU A 309 -31.50 20.98 -8.66
N GLU A 310 -31.38 21.40 -9.93
CA GLU A 310 -31.08 22.80 -10.29
C GLU A 310 -32.20 23.77 -9.86
N LYS A 311 -33.47 23.34 -9.93
CA LYS A 311 -34.62 24.13 -9.45
C LYS A 311 -34.55 24.31 -7.92
N LEU A 312 -34.15 23.28 -7.19
CA LEU A 312 -33.97 23.32 -5.73
C LEU A 312 -32.79 24.20 -5.33
N GLU A 313 -31.65 24.11 -6.02
CA GLU A 313 -30.51 25.03 -5.83
C GLU A 313 -30.91 26.49 -6.07
N GLN A 314 -31.68 26.78 -7.12
CA GLN A 314 -32.22 28.12 -7.40
C GLN A 314 -33.22 28.61 -6.35
N GLN A 315 -33.85 27.70 -5.60
CA GLN A 315 -34.71 28.01 -4.46
C GLN A 315 -33.94 28.16 -3.14
N GLY A 316 -32.62 27.94 -3.13
CA GLY A 316 -31.75 28.04 -1.97
C GLY A 316 -31.61 26.74 -1.15
N VAL A 317 -32.03 25.59 -1.69
CA VAL A 317 -31.75 24.27 -1.09
C VAL A 317 -30.30 23.89 -1.38
N ASP A 318 -29.63 23.35 -0.37
CA ASP A 318 -28.20 23.10 -0.43
C ASP A 318 -27.87 21.68 -0.92
N CYS A 319 -27.87 21.52 -2.24
CA CYS A 319 -27.50 20.27 -2.91
C CYS A 319 -25.96 20.12 -2.95
N GLU A 320 -25.40 18.96 -2.60
CA GLU A 320 -23.97 18.66 -2.70
C GLU A 320 -23.73 17.20 -3.15
N PRO A 321 -22.89 16.95 -4.17
CA PRO A 321 -22.25 17.92 -5.05
C PRO A 321 -23.26 18.59 -5.99
N LYS A 322 -22.91 19.75 -6.55
CA LYS A 322 -23.86 20.63 -7.25
C LYS A 322 -24.48 19.96 -8.48
N ALA A 323 -25.71 20.34 -8.80
CA ALA A 323 -26.48 19.79 -9.91
C ALA A 323 -25.78 19.97 -11.26
N SER A 324 -25.02 21.07 -11.42
CA SER A 324 -24.10 21.30 -12.54
C SER A 324 -23.14 20.12 -12.77
N THR A 325 -22.58 19.59 -11.69
CA THR A 325 -21.66 18.44 -11.69
C THR A 325 -22.41 17.13 -11.95
N ILE A 326 -23.57 16.90 -11.33
CA ILE A 326 -24.39 15.71 -11.63
C ILE A 326 -24.76 15.67 -13.13
N ARG A 327 -25.10 16.82 -13.74
CA ARG A 327 -25.42 16.96 -15.17
C ARG A 327 -24.24 16.58 -16.07
N ILE A 328 -23.02 16.97 -15.71
CA ILE A 328 -21.79 16.61 -16.43
C ILE A 328 -21.50 15.11 -16.31
N ILE A 329 -21.71 14.52 -15.13
CA ILE A 329 -21.41 13.11 -14.87
C ILE A 329 -22.40 12.16 -15.56
N GLN A 330 -23.71 12.44 -15.48
CA GLN A 330 -24.78 11.55 -15.97
C GLN A 330 -24.64 11.20 -17.45
N ASP A 331 -24.19 12.16 -18.25
CA ASP A 331 -23.94 11.98 -19.66
C ASP A 331 -22.43 11.74 -19.87
N LYS A 332 -22.04 10.46 -19.96
CA LYS A 332 -20.65 10.02 -20.02
C LYS A 332 -19.89 10.61 -21.21
N TYR A 333 -20.58 11.09 -22.26
CA TYR A 333 -19.95 11.88 -23.33
C TYR A 333 -19.70 13.34 -22.93
N LEU A 334 -20.67 14.03 -22.30
CA LEU A 334 -20.42 15.36 -21.74
C LEU A 334 -19.30 15.34 -20.68
N GLN A 335 -19.23 14.26 -19.89
CA GLN A 335 -18.15 14.01 -18.95
C GLN A 335 -16.77 14.01 -19.63
N LYS A 336 -16.63 13.28 -20.75
CA LYS A 336 -15.40 13.23 -21.56
C LYS A 336 -15.09 14.59 -22.19
N VAL A 337 -16.09 15.30 -22.70
CA VAL A 337 -15.94 16.67 -23.24
C VAL A 337 -15.46 17.65 -22.16
N HIS A 338 -15.98 17.56 -20.94
CA HIS A 338 -15.58 18.40 -19.81
C HIS A 338 -14.12 18.16 -19.41
N PHE A 339 -13.74 16.91 -19.19
CA PHE A 339 -12.36 16.57 -18.80
C PHE A 339 -11.34 16.83 -19.91
N SER A 340 -11.71 16.64 -21.18
CA SER A 340 -10.90 17.01 -22.34
C SER A 340 -10.58 18.52 -22.36
N ARG A 341 -11.60 19.38 -22.14
CA ARG A 341 -11.42 20.85 -22.05
C ARG A 341 -10.50 21.29 -20.91
N HIS A 342 -10.38 20.49 -19.85
CA HIS A 342 -9.49 20.74 -18.71
C HIS A 342 -8.11 20.08 -18.84
N GLY A 343 -7.77 19.52 -20.00
CA GLY A 343 -6.46 18.91 -20.25
C GLY A 343 -6.21 17.62 -19.45
N ILE A 344 -7.28 16.94 -19.01
CA ILE A 344 -7.18 15.64 -18.36
C ILE A 344 -6.93 14.57 -19.44
N PRO A 345 -5.95 13.65 -19.27
CA PRO A 345 -5.72 12.59 -20.26
C PRO A 345 -6.91 11.62 -20.34
N LEU A 346 -7.31 11.27 -21.56
CA LEU A 346 -8.45 10.41 -21.87
C LEU A 346 -8.10 9.47 -23.04
N PRO A 347 -8.78 8.31 -23.18
CA PRO A 347 -8.88 7.63 -24.47
C PRO A 347 -9.51 8.57 -25.50
N GLU A 348 -9.03 8.55 -26.75
CA GLU A 348 -9.62 9.32 -27.85
C GLU A 348 -11.09 8.93 -28.05
N PHE A 349 -11.98 9.91 -28.25
CA PHE A 349 -13.42 9.67 -28.28
C PHE A 349 -14.16 10.60 -29.27
N THR A 350 -15.29 10.14 -29.80
CA THR A 350 -16.22 10.97 -30.58
C THR A 350 -17.67 10.54 -30.35
N GLN A 351 -18.61 11.48 -30.49
CA GLN A 351 -20.03 11.18 -30.61
C GLN A 351 -20.30 10.44 -31.94
N ILE A 352 -21.31 9.56 -31.95
CA ILE A 352 -21.84 8.92 -33.15
C ILE A 352 -23.37 8.92 -33.12
N ASP A 353 -23.97 9.45 -34.19
CA ASP A 353 -25.43 9.57 -34.33
C ASP A 353 -25.98 8.73 -35.50
N ASP A 354 -25.10 8.16 -36.32
CA ASP A 354 -25.42 7.28 -37.44
C ASP A 354 -24.30 6.23 -37.68
N LEU A 355 -24.60 5.20 -38.49
CA LEU A 355 -23.68 4.09 -38.77
C LEU A 355 -22.46 4.53 -39.60
N GLU A 356 -22.59 5.55 -40.45
CA GLU A 356 -21.44 6.13 -41.16
C GLU A 356 -20.54 6.93 -40.20
N GLY A 357 -21.09 7.51 -39.13
CA GLY A 357 -20.34 8.09 -38.01
C GLY A 357 -19.51 7.04 -37.28
N ALA A 358 -20.10 5.88 -37.01
CA ALA A 358 -19.39 4.74 -36.44
C ALA A 358 -18.25 4.25 -37.37
N LYS A 359 -18.47 4.20 -38.69
CA LYS A 359 -17.42 3.88 -39.69
C LYS A 359 -16.34 4.97 -39.78
N ARG A 360 -16.72 6.26 -39.72
CA ARG A 360 -15.77 7.40 -39.68
C ARG A 360 -14.86 7.28 -38.46
N ALA A 361 -15.41 6.95 -37.29
CA ALA A 361 -14.64 6.71 -36.07
C ALA A 361 -13.70 5.49 -36.20
N GLY A 362 -14.15 4.38 -36.79
CA GLY A 362 -13.28 3.20 -37.04
C GLY A 362 -12.12 3.47 -38.00
N LYS A 363 -12.31 4.37 -38.97
CA LYS A 363 -11.25 4.85 -39.87
C LYS A 363 -10.27 5.83 -39.20
N LEU A 364 -10.71 6.54 -38.15
CA LEU A 364 -9.90 7.49 -37.39
C LEU A 364 -9.09 6.82 -36.27
N PHE A 365 -9.74 6.00 -35.45
CA PHE A 365 -9.15 5.39 -34.25
C PHE A 365 -8.56 4.00 -34.50
N GLY A 366 -8.95 3.33 -35.59
CA GLY A 366 -8.72 1.91 -35.81
C GLY A 366 -9.74 1.03 -35.08
N TYR A 367 -9.48 -0.28 -35.08
CA TYR A 367 -10.27 -1.29 -34.36
C TYR A 367 -9.36 -2.09 -33.42
N PRO A 368 -9.86 -2.61 -32.27
CA PRO A 368 -11.24 -2.54 -31.79
C PRO A 368 -11.70 -1.14 -31.36
N LEU A 369 -13.01 -0.94 -31.35
CA LEU A 369 -13.70 0.24 -30.83
C LEU A 369 -14.54 -0.15 -29.61
N MET A 370 -14.64 0.76 -28.65
CA MET A 370 -15.55 0.65 -27.51
C MET A 370 -16.72 1.62 -27.71
N ILE A 371 -17.87 1.12 -28.16
CA ILE A 371 -19.10 1.90 -28.29
C ILE A 371 -19.77 1.96 -26.91
N LYS A 372 -20.19 3.15 -26.49
CA LYS A 372 -20.81 3.40 -25.19
C LYS A 372 -22.11 4.19 -25.33
N SER A 373 -23.14 3.82 -24.58
CA SER A 373 -24.32 4.65 -24.35
C SER A 373 -23.95 5.86 -23.51
N LYS A 374 -24.48 7.04 -23.85
CA LYS A 374 -24.19 8.28 -23.11
C LYS A 374 -24.74 8.25 -21.67
N ARG A 375 -25.87 7.58 -21.43
CA ARG A 375 -26.59 7.60 -20.14
C ARG A 375 -27.03 6.19 -19.73
N LEU A 376 -27.38 6.02 -18.46
CA LEU A 376 -27.87 4.78 -17.85
C LEU A 376 -26.90 3.58 -17.99
N ALA A 377 -25.61 3.85 -18.16
CA ALA A 377 -24.55 2.86 -18.24
C ALA A 377 -23.95 2.60 -16.84
N TYR A 378 -23.83 1.33 -16.45
CA TYR A 378 -23.27 0.88 -15.16
C TYR A 378 -22.90 -0.61 -15.21
N ASP A 379 -21.86 -1.03 -14.48
CA ASP A 379 -21.41 -2.45 -14.42
C ASP A 379 -21.32 -3.11 -15.82
N GLY A 380 -20.75 -2.39 -16.78
CA GLY A 380 -20.61 -2.79 -18.18
C GLY A 380 -21.87 -2.73 -19.04
N ARG A 381 -23.07 -2.53 -18.46
CA ARG A 381 -24.29 -2.26 -19.23
C ARG A 381 -24.13 -0.91 -19.91
N GLY A 382 -24.55 -0.83 -21.18
CA GLY A 382 -24.30 0.35 -22.01
C GLY A 382 -22.98 0.32 -22.79
N ASN A 383 -22.12 -0.69 -22.62
CA ASN A 383 -20.87 -0.84 -23.38
C ASN A 383 -20.98 -1.99 -24.40
N ALA A 384 -20.50 -1.77 -25.63
CA ALA A 384 -20.41 -2.79 -26.67
C ALA A 384 -19.10 -2.66 -27.47
N VAL A 385 -18.39 -3.77 -27.68
CA VAL A 385 -17.12 -3.80 -28.40
C VAL A 385 -17.36 -4.20 -29.85
N ALA A 386 -16.87 -3.40 -30.79
CA ALA A 386 -16.78 -3.76 -32.21
C ALA A 386 -15.31 -3.98 -32.57
N LYS A 387 -14.92 -5.20 -32.91
CA LYS A 387 -13.54 -5.57 -33.27
C LYS A 387 -13.22 -5.32 -34.75
N ARG A 388 -14.24 -5.05 -35.56
CA ARG A 388 -14.19 -4.87 -37.01
C ARG A 388 -15.33 -3.96 -37.49
N GLU A 389 -15.25 -3.46 -38.73
CA GLU A 389 -16.31 -2.62 -39.32
C GLU A 389 -17.64 -3.38 -39.48
N ASP A 390 -17.57 -4.69 -39.79
CA ASP A 390 -18.74 -5.57 -39.92
C ASP A 390 -19.47 -5.84 -38.59
N GLU A 391 -18.82 -5.64 -37.44
CA GLU A 391 -19.43 -5.80 -36.11
C GLU A 391 -20.19 -4.54 -35.63
N LEU A 392 -19.97 -3.36 -36.27
CA LEU A 392 -20.54 -2.08 -35.82
C LEU A 392 -22.07 -2.10 -35.69
N SER A 393 -22.77 -2.64 -36.69
CA SER A 393 -24.24 -2.66 -36.68
C SER A 393 -24.78 -3.53 -35.55
N THR A 394 -24.11 -4.65 -35.24
CA THR A 394 -24.49 -5.54 -34.14
C THR A 394 -24.22 -4.90 -32.78
N ALA A 395 -23.07 -4.24 -32.62
CA ALA A 395 -22.72 -3.53 -31.39
C ALA A 395 -23.70 -2.37 -31.09
N VAL A 396 -24.08 -1.57 -32.10
CA VAL A 396 -25.09 -0.52 -31.95
C VAL A 396 -26.49 -1.09 -31.65
N SER A 397 -26.90 -2.16 -32.32
CA SER A 397 -28.18 -2.83 -32.02
C SER A 397 -28.23 -3.38 -30.59
N ALA A 398 -27.13 -3.91 -30.07
CA ALA A 398 -27.03 -4.40 -28.68
C ALA A 398 -27.17 -3.28 -27.63
N LEU A 399 -26.89 -2.02 -27.99
CA LEU A 399 -27.11 -0.84 -27.14
C LEU A 399 -28.49 -0.18 -27.34
N GLY A 400 -29.34 -0.72 -28.23
CA GLY A 400 -30.68 -0.21 -28.49
C GLY A 400 -30.76 0.92 -29.53
N GLY A 401 -29.73 1.09 -30.37
CA GLY A 401 -29.73 2.04 -31.49
C GLY A 401 -29.26 3.46 -31.13
N PHE A 402 -29.08 4.30 -32.16
CA PHE A 402 -28.55 5.66 -32.02
C PHE A 402 -29.46 6.60 -31.22
N ASP A 403 -30.77 6.35 -31.21
CA ASP A 403 -31.77 7.13 -30.45
C ASP A 403 -31.52 7.10 -28.92
N ARG A 404 -30.71 6.15 -28.43
CA ARG A 404 -30.25 6.11 -27.03
C ARG A 404 -29.14 7.12 -26.71
N GLY A 405 -28.61 7.80 -27.71
CA GLY A 405 -27.45 8.67 -27.63
C GLY A 405 -26.18 7.86 -27.41
N LEU A 406 -25.40 7.65 -28.48
CA LEU A 406 -24.17 6.86 -28.43
C LEU A 406 -22.92 7.73 -28.62
N TYR A 407 -21.80 7.23 -28.12
CA TYR A 407 -20.46 7.71 -28.45
C TYR A 407 -19.51 6.52 -28.55
N VAL A 408 -18.30 6.75 -29.03
CA VAL A 408 -17.29 5.70 -29.19
C VAL A 408 -15.94 6.20 -28.69
N GLU A 409 -15.26 5.32 -27.97
CA GLU A 409 -13.86 5.48 -27.57
C GLU A 409 -12.97 4.55 -28.41
N LYS A 410 -11.77 5.05 -28.72
CA LYS A 410 -10.64 4.23 -29.13
C LYS A 410 -10.32 3.24 -28.00
N TRP A 411 -10.06 1.98 -28.36
CA TRP A 411 -9.71 0.97 -27.36
C TRP A 411 -8.40 1.33 -26.63
N ALA A 412 -8.48 1.51 -25.31
CA ALA A 412 -7.31 1.77 -24.48
C ALA A 412 -6.52 0.47 -24.22
N PRO A 413 -5.25 0.35 -24.63
CA PRO A 413 -4.41 -0.83 -24.37
C PRO A 413 -3.85 -0.77 -22.94
N PHE A 414 -4.74 -0.91 -21.95
CA PHE A 414 -4.37 -0.86 -20.53
C PHE A 414 -3.85 -2.21 -20.03
N VAL A 415 -2.92 -2.16 -19.08
CA VAL A 415 -2.35 -3.33 -18.39
C VAL A 415 -2.78 -3.40 -16.91
N LYS A 416 -3.29 -2.30 -16.35
CA LYS A 416 -4.00 -2.24 -15.06
C LYS A 416 -5.15 -1.24 -15.10
N GLU A 417 -6.21 -1.56 -14.39
CA GLU A 417 -7.24 -0.61 -13.98
C GLU A 417 -6.88 -0.11 -12.58
N LEU A 418 -6.95 1.21 -12.40
CA LEU A 418 -6.64 1.88 -11.14
C LEU A 418 -7.83 2.76 -10.75
N ALA A 419 -7.98 3.05 -9.46
CA ALA A 419 -8.91 4.06 -9.00
C ALA A 419 -8.30 4.93 -7.90
N VAL A 420 -8.82 6.16 -7.78
CA VAL A 420 -8.50 7.10 -6.71
C VAL A 420 -9.81 7.67 -6.17
N ILE A 421 -10.05 7.52 -4.87
CA ILE A 421 -11.12 8.24 -4.19
C ILE A 421 -10.58 9.63 -3.82
N VAL A 422 -11.37 10.67 -4.06
CA VAL A 422 -11.01 12.07 -3.82
C VAL A 422 -12.15 12.73 -3.06
N ALA A 423 -11.84 13.38 -1.94
CA ALA A 423 -12.78 14.21 -1.22
C ALA A 423 -12.57 15.68 -1.59
N ARG A 424 -13.67 16.44 -1.70
CA ARG A 424 -13.69 17.88 -1.97
C ARG A 424 -14.57 18.55 -0.92
N GLY A 425 -14.01 19.42 -0.10
CA GLY A 425 -14.73 20.18 0.93
C GLY A 425 -15.45 21.40 0.36
N ARG A 426 -16.41 21.95 1.11
CA ARG A 426 -17.08 23.23 0.79
C ARG A 426 -16.13 24.42 0.78
N ASP A 427 -15.04 24.33 1.53
CA ASP A 427 -13.93 25.30 1.57
C ASP A 427 -12.98 25.21 0.36
N GLY A 428 -13.22 24.26 -0.56
CA GLY A 428 -12.33 23.98 -1.68
C GLY A 428 -11.11 23.13 -1.32
N SER A 429 -11.01 22.62 -0.09
CA SER A 429 -9.98 21.63 0.26
C SER A 429 -10.19 20.34 -0.55
N ILE A 430 -9.10 19.73 -1.02
CA ILE A 430 -9.15 18.47 -1.78
C ILE A 430 -8.12 17.51 -1.23
N LEU A 431 -8.56 16.30 -0.85
CA LEU A 431 -7.73 15.22 -0.33
C LEU A 431 -7.95 13.94 -1.13
N CYS A 432 -6.86 13.27 -1.53
CA CYS A 432 -6.89 12.02 -2.28
C CYS A 432 -6.53 10.82 -1.40
N TYR A 433 -7.30 9.74 -1.53
CA TYR A 433 -6.96 8.44 -0.97
C TYR A 433 -5.82 7.77 -1.75
N PRO A 434 -5.13 6.78 -1.16
CA PRO A 434 -4.15 5.97 -1.86
C PRO A 434 -4.72 5.33 -3.14
N VAL A 435 -3.94 5.38 -4.21
CA VAL A 435 -4.29 4.73 -5.48
C VAL A 435 -4.49 3.23 -5.26
N VAL A 436 -5.62 2.68 -5.70
CA VAL A 436 -5.96 1.25 -5.63
C VAL A 436 -5.95 0.62 -7.01
N GLU A 437 -5.71 -0.68 -7.08
CA GLU A 437 -5.84 -1.49 -8.28
C GLU A 437 -7.19 -2.20 -8.26
N THR A 438 -8.02 -1.97 -9.27
CA THR A 438 -9.33 -2.61 -9.45
C THR A 438 -9.20 -3.78 -10.42
N ILE A 439 -9.88 -4.89 -10.11
CA ILE A 439 -9.89 -6.09 -10.96
C ILE A 439 -11.34 -6.43 -11.27
N HIS A 440 -11.75 -6.17 -12.51
CA HIS A 440 -13.09 -6.49 -13.00
C HIS A 440 -13.16 -7.93 -13.54
N ARG A 441 -14.34 -8.54 -13.42
CA ARG A 441 -14.74 -9.77 -14.13
C ARG A 441 -16.13 -9.57 -14.68
N GLU A 442 -16.36 -9.91 -15.95
CA GLU A 442 -17.65 -9.70 -16.62
C GLU A 442 -18.14 -8.23 -16.53
N ASN A 443 -17.19 -7.28 -16.53
CA ASN A 443 -17.38 -5.83 -16.31
C ASN A 443 -17.88 -5.41 -14.91
N ILE A 444 -17.83 -6.30 -13.92
CA ILE A 444 -18.18 -6.02 -12.52
C ILE A 444 -16.91 -6.03 -11.68
N CYS A 445 -16.70 -5.00 -10.85
CA CYS A 445 -15.58 -4.95 -9.91
C CYS A 445 -15.64 -6.18 -8.98
N HIS A 446 -14.55 -6.93 -8.86
CA HIS A 446 -14.52 -8.18 -8.11
C HIS A 446 -13.51 -8.14 -6.95
N ILE A 447 -12.36 -7.49 -7.17
CA ILE A 447 -11.29 -7.31 -6.18
C ILE A 447 -10.75 -5.88 -6.28
N VAL A 448 -10.47 -5.27 -5.14
CA VAL A 448 -9.74 -3.99 -5.02
C VAL A 448 -8.51 -4.23 -4.15
N LYS A 449 -7.31 -3.90 -4.65
CA LYS A 449 -6.05 -4.01 -3.91
C LYS A 449 -5.55 -2.62 -3.51
N ALA A 450 -5.33 -2.41 -2.21
CA ALA A 450 -4.86 -1.16 -1.64
C ALA A 450 -3.55 -1.38 -0.84
N PRO A 451 -2.49 -0.58 -1.06
CA PRO A 451 -2.29 0.28 -2.24
C PRO A 451 -2.08 -0.55 -3.52
N ALA A 452 -2.27 0.07 -4.68
CA ALA A 452 -1.99 -0.51 -5.98
C ALA A 452 -0.51 -0.93 -6.13
N ASN A 453 -0.25 -2.10 -6.75
CA ASN A 453 1.10 -2.60 -6.98
C ASN A 453 1.72 -1.93 -8.23
N VAL A 454 2.10 -0.66 -8.08
CA VAL A 454 2.66 0.20 -9.12
C VAL A 454 3.74 1.15 -8.56
N SER A 455 4.62 1.64 -9.44
CA SER A 455 5.72 2.52 -9.07
C SER A 455 5.24 3.82 -8.40
N TRP A 456 6.09 4.46 -7.59
CA TRP A 456 5.74 5.73 -6.94
C TRP A 456 5.43 6.84 -7.94
N LYS A 457 6.08 6.84 -9.12
CA LYS A 457 5.82 7.79 -10.21
C LYS A 457 4.40 7.63 -10.75
N ILE A 458 3.98 6.39 -11.00
CA ILE A 458 2.62 6.07 -11.45
C ILE A 458 1.59 6.48 -10.38
N ARG A 459 1.85 6.18 -9.11
CA ARG A 459 0.95 6.60 -8.02
C ARG A 459 0.79 8.12 -7.96
N LYS A 460 1.90 8.88 -8.04
CA LYS A 460 1.87 10.34 -8.10
C LYS A 460 1.09 10.86 -9.31
N LEU A 461 1.33 10.31 -10.51
CA LEU A 461 0.62 10.70 -11.73
C LEU A 461 -0.89 10.40 -11.65
N ALA A 462 -1.29 9.22 -11.16
CA ALA A 462 -2.68 8.87 -10.96
C ALA A 462 -3.38 9.78 -9.94
N THR A 463 -2.72 10.11 -8.83
CA THR A 463 -3.21 11.09 -7.86
C THR A 463 -3.34 12.49 -8.49
N GLU A 464 -2.38 12.94 -9.30
CA GLU A 464 -2.44 14.24 -9.98
C GLU A 464 -3.56 14.32 -11.04
N VAL A 465 -3.79 13.25 -11.81
CA VAL A 465 -4.91 13.17 -12.77
C VAL A 465 -6.24 13.23 -12.02
N ALA A 466 -6.41 12.45 -10.95
CA ALA A 466 -7.62 12.43 -10.15
C ALA A 466 -7.89 13.77 -9.43
N TYR A 467 -6.84 14.37 -8.85
CA TYR A 467 -6.90 15.70 -8.23
C TYR A 467 -7.37 16.75 -9.25
N LYS A 468 -6.77 16.81 -10.44
CA LYS A 468 -7.14 17.79 -11.47
C LYS A 468 -8.57 17.58 -11.97
N ALA A 469 -8.99 16.33 -12.19
CA ALA A 469 -10.35 16.02 -12.64
C ALA A 469 -11.41 16.49 -11.62
N VAL A 470 -11.21 16.25 -10.33
CA VAL A 470 -12.15 16.66 -9.28
C VAL A 470 -12.03 18.15 -8.95
N SER A 471 -10.86 18.76 -9.15
CA SER A 471 -10.69 20.22 -9.09
C SER A 471 -11.46 20.96 -10.18
N SER A 472 -11.72 20.33 -11.34
CA SER A 472 -12.57 20.90 -12.39
C SER A 472 -14.08 20.68 -12.18
N LEU A 473 -14.51 20.17 -11.02
CA LEU A 473 -15.91 19.95 -10.67
C LEU A 473 -16.34 20.86 -9.51
N GLU A 474 -17.66 21.02 -9.37
CA GLU A 474 -18.32 21.89 -8.39
C GLU A 474 -18.99 21.09 -7.27
N GLY A 475 -19.15 21.74 -6.12
CA GLY A 475 -19.76 21.14 -4.93
C GLY A 475 -18.82 20.29 -4.08
N ALA A 476 -19.33 19.90 -2.92
CA ALA A 476 -18.63 19.11 -1.92
C ALA A 476 -19.04 17.64 -1.97
N GLY A 477 -18.22 16.78 -1.37
CA GLY A 477 -18.50 15.35 -1.23
C GLY A 477 -17.28 14.48 -1.49
N VAL A 478 -17.53 13.30 -2.06
CA VAL A 478 -16.53 12.30 -2.41
C VAL A 478 -16.77 11.87 -3.84
N PHE A 479 -15.69 11.76 -4.59
CA PHE A 479 -15.63 11.44 -6.01
C PHE A 479 -14.70 10.25 -6.20
N ALA A 480 -15.12 9.22 -6.92
CA ALA A 480 -14.21 8.20 -7.42
C ALA A 480 -13.78 8.54 -8.84
N VAL A 481 -12.48 8.51 -9.08
CA VAL A 481 -11.89 8.64 -10.41
C VAL A 481 -11.34 7.28 -10.82
N GLU A 482 -11.88 6.72 -11.90
CA GLU A 482 -11.38 5.49 -12.50
C GLU A 482 -10.38 5.79 -13.62
N LEU A 483 -9.32 5.00 -13.68
CA LEU A 483 -8.12 5.26 -14.44
C LEU A 483 -7.62 3.99 -15.13
N PHE A 484 -7.17 4.13 -16.37
CA PHE A 484 -6.46 3.09 -17.12
C PHE A 484 -4.97 3.40 -17.12
N MET A 485 -4.14 2.42 -16.74
CA MET A 485 -2.68 2.48 -16.88
C MET A 485 -2.25 1.67 -18.10
N THR A 486 -1.59 2.31 -19.06
CA THR A 486 -1.03 1.66 -20.27
C THR A 486 0.36 1.07 -20.01
N GLU A 487 0.87 0.24 -20.93
CA GLU A 487 2.18 -0.41 -20.81
C GLU A 487 3.35 0.60 -20.83
N ASP A 488 3.23 1.71 -21.57
CA ASP A 488 4.17 2.83 -21.58
C ASP A 488 4.03 3.77 -20.36
N GLY A 489 3.09 3.48 -19.46
CA GLY A 489 2.94 4.18 -18.18
C GLY A 489 2.12 5.47 -18.22
N GLN A 490 1.35 5.71 -19.28
CA GLN A 490 0.33 6.77 -19.27
C GLN A 490 -0.80 6.42 -18.29
N ILE A 491 -1.51 7.44 -17.84
CA ILE A 491 -2.70 7.32 -17.01
C ILE A 491 -3.84 8.07 -17.69
N LEU A 492 -4.85 7.35 -18.15
CA LEU A 492 -6.02 7.88 -18.87
C LEU A 492 -7.27 7.76 -17.99
N LEU A 493 -8.12 8.77 -17.92
CA LEU A 493 -9.35 8.72 -17.13
C LEU A 493 -10.45 7.90 -17.86
N ASN A 494 -10.94 6.85 -17.21
CA ASN A 494 -12.09 6.05 -17.67
C ASN A 494 -13.38 6.82 -17.40
N GLU A 495 -13.71 7.07 -16.14
CA GLU A 495 -14.86 7.88 -15.73
C GLU A 495 -14.70 8.42 -14.29
N VAL A 496 -15.63 9.28 -13.90
CA VAL A 496 -15.80 9.79 -12.53
C VAL A 496 -17.22 9.50 -12.05
N ALA A 497 -17.33 9.12 -10.76
CA ALA A 497 -18.59 8.99 -10.03
C ALA A 497 -18.59 9.94 -8.81
N PRO A 498 -19.52 10.90 -8.71
CA PRO A 498 -19.53 12.00 -7.72
C PRO A 498 -20.22 11.58 -6.41
N ARG A 499 -19.88 10.39 -5.93
CA ARG A 499 -20.49 9.69 -4.79
C ARG A 499 -19.48 8.72 -4.18
N PRO A 500 -19.68 8.23 -2.94
CA PRO A 500 -18.94 7.09 -2.41
C PRO A 500 -18.99 5.89 -3.37
N HIS A 501 -17.87 5.17 -3.53
CA HIS A 501 -17.74 4.19 -4.60
C HIS A 501 -17.29 2.80 -4.13
N ASN A 502 -17.48 1.79 -4.97
CA ASN A 502 -17.11 0.42 -4.64
C ASN A 502 -15.60 0.22 -4.50
N SER A 503 -14.81 0.87 -5.36
CA SER A 503 -13.34 0.91 -5.23
C SER A 503 -12.85 1.60 -3.95
N GLY A 504 -13.72 2.31 -3.21
CA GLY A 504 -13.40 2.97 -1.94
C GLY A 504 -13.87 2.22 -0.68
N HIS A 505 -14.53 1.06 -0.78
CA HIS A 505 -15.06 0.37 0.41
C HIS A 505 -13.97 -0.05 1.40
N HIS A 506 -12.79 -0.44 0.91
CA HIS A 506 -11.63 -0.78 1.75
C HIS A 506 -11.25 0.32 2.77
N THR A 507 -11.65 1.59 2.53
CA THR A 507 -11.30 2.73 3.40
C THR A 507 -11.86 2.61 4.82
N ILE A 508 -12.92 1.82 5.03
CA ILE A 508 -13.50 1.57 6.37
C ILE A 508 -12.45 0.89 7.27
N GLU A 509 -11.92 -0.27 6.86
CA GLU A 509 -10.95 -1.04 7.64
C GLU A 509 -9.52 -0.52 7.50
N SER A 510 -9.14 0.05 6.34
CA SER A 510 -7.73 0.31 6.00
C SER A 510 -7.28 1.76 6.09
N CYS A 511 -8.17 2.75 6.14
CA CYS A 511 -7.82 4.18 6.20
C CYS A 511 -8.27 4.83 7.52
N TYR A 512 -7.68 5.97 7.91
CA TYR A 512 -8.07 6.65 9.15
C TYR A 512 -9.51 7.15 9.13
N THR A 513 -9.89 7.89 8.08
CA THR A 513 -11.28 8.31 7.83
C THR A 513 -11.85 7.56 6.62
N SER A 514 -13.01 6.91 6.79
CA SER A 514 -13.68 6.17 5.71
C SER A 514 -14.26 7.11 4.65
N GLN A 515 -14.42 6.66 3.40
CA GLN A 515 -15.04 7.48 2.34
C GLN A 515 -16.46 7.97 2.68
N PHE A 516 -17.18 7.26 3.56
CA PHE A 516 -18.56 7.58 3.95
C PHE A 516 -18.58 8.69 5.01
N GLU A 517 -17.72 8.57 6.03
CA GLU A 517 -17.47 9.64 7.00
C GLU A 517 -16.90 10.89 6.32
N GLN A 518 -15.99 10.70 5.35
CA GLN A 518 -15.40 11.78 4.56
C GLN A 518 -16.44 12.49 3.68
N HIS A 519 -17.36 11.73 3.08
CA HIS A 519 -18.48 12.31 2.32
C HIS A 519 -19.38 13.14 3.23
N LEU A 520 -19.78 12.62 4.39
CA LEU A 520 -20.57 13.37 5.39
C LEU A 520 -19.86 14.66 5.80
N ARG A 521 -18.59 14.57 6.24
CA ARG A 521 -17.77 15.74 6.59
C ARG A 521 -17.78 16.78 5.48
N ALA A 522 -17.52 16.35 4.25
CA ALA A 522 -17.50 17.23 3.08
C ALA A 522 -18.86 17.90 2.83
N VAL A 523 -19.96 17.14 2.75
CA VAL A 523 -21.29 17.72 2.43
C VAL A 523 -21.86 18.57 3.55
N VAL A 524 -21.51 18.35 4.83
CA VAL A 524 -21.92 19.23 5.95
C VAL A 524 -20.90 20.33 6.31
N GLY A 525 -19.81 20.47 5.54
CA GLY A 525 -18.83 21.55 5.71
C GLY A 525 -17.86 21.41 6.89
N LEU A 526 -17.66 20.19 7.40
CA LEU A 526 -16.64 19.90 8.41
C LEU A 526 -15.26 19.69 7.78
N PRO A 527 -14.16 19.89 8.55
CA PRO A 527 -12.82 19.58 8.09
C PRO A 527 -12.69 18.12 7.62
N LEU A 528 -12.16 17.95 6.41
CA LEU A 528 -11.85 16.64 5.85
C LEU A 528 -10.89 15.87 6.77
N GLY A 529 -11.19 14.59 7.00
CA GLY A 529 -10.35 13.67 7.77
C GLY A 529 -9.18 13.12 6.95
N ASP A 530 -8.28 12.40 7.62
CA ASP A 530 -7.08 11.84 7.01
C ASP A 530 -7.42 10.63 6.11
N PRO A 531 -7.16 10.69 4.79
CA PRO A 531 -7.41 9.58 3.88
C PRO A 531 -6.28 8.53 3.91
N SER A 532 -5.22 8.74 4.70
CA SER A 532 -4.06 7.84 4.77
C SER A 532 -4.44 6.45 5.28
N MET A 533 -3.72 5.44 4.76
CA MET A 533 -3.89 4.06 5.21
C MET A 533 -3.28 3.84 6.61
N LYS A 534 -4.09 3.32 7.53
CA LYS A 534 -3.70 2.85 8.88
C LYS A 534 -3.19 1.40 8.89
N THR A 535 -3.36 0.67 7.78
CA THR A 535 -2.83 -0.69 7.60
C THR A 535 -1.90 -0.75 6.38
N PRO A 536 -0.76 -1.50 6.40
CA PRO A 536 0.18 -1.52 5.27
C PRO A 536 -0.41 -2.06 3.95
N ALA A 537 -1.34 -3.02 4.03
CA ALA A 537 -2.07 -3.56 2.89
C ALA A 537 -3.53 -3.85 3.24
N ALA A 538 -4.38 -3.84 2.22
CA ALA A 538 -5.76 -4.28 2.26
C ALA A 538 -6.22 -4.85 0.90
N ILE A 539 -7.10 -5.84 0.94
CA ILE A 539 -7.87 -6.29 -0.22
C ILE A 539 -9.36 -6.24 0.12
N MET A 540 -10.16 -5.59 -0.71
CA MET A 540 -11.62 -5.71 -0.69
C MET A 540 -12.07 -6.70 -1.78
N TYR A 541 -13.00 -7.59 -1.43
CA TYR A 541 -13.59 -8.60 -2.29
C TYR A 541 -15.11 -8.41 -2.31
N ASN A 542 -15.73 -8.33 -3.50
CA ASN A 542 -17.19 -8.17 -3.58
C ASN A 542 -17.92 -9.49 -3.40
N LEU A 543 -18.91 -9.52 -2.50
CA LEU A 543 -19.86 -10.62 -2.39
C LEU A 543 -20.96 -10.41 -3.42
N LEU A 544 -20.79 -10.99 -4.60
CA LEU A 544 -21.81 -11.09 -5.63
C LEU A 544 -22.72 -12.29 -5.37
N GLY A 545 -23.98 -12.23 -5.79
CA GLY A 545 -24.81 -13.44 -5.87
C GLY A 545 -24.26 -14.42 -6.91
N GLU A 546 -23.80 -15.61 -6.47
CA GLU A 546 -23.39 -16.70 -7.37
C GLU A 546 -24.60 -17.36 -8.07
N ASP A 547 -25.76 -17.34 -7.41
CA ASP A 547 -26.99 -18.06 -7.74
C ASP A 547 -28.21 -17.25 -7.25
N GLU A 548 -29.43 -17.67 -7.63
CA GLU A 548 -30.68 -17.00 -7.21
C GLU A 548 -31.18 -17.51 -5.85
N GLY A 549 -31.95 -16.67 -5.14
CA GLY A 549 -32.73 -17.05 -3.95
C GLY A 549 -31.93 -17.71 -2.81
N ASP A 550 -32.58 -18.63 -2.09
CA ASP A 550 -32.03 -19.36 -0.92
C ASP A 550 -30.68 -20.02 -1.20
N ARG A 551 -30.47 -20.50 -2.43
CA ARG A 551 -29.22 -21.17 -2.81
C ARG A 551 -28.07 -20.17 -2.93
N GLY A 552 -28.29 -19.01 -3.56
CA GLY A 552 -27.31 -17.92 -3.56
C GLY A 552 -27.06 -17.39 -2.14
N PHE A 553 -28.11 -17.30 -1.32
CA PHE A 553 -28.01 -16.89 0.09
C PHE A 553 -27.12 -17.84 0.90
N HIS A 554 -27.31 -19.15 0.79
CA HIS A 554 -26.47 -20.14 1.46
C HIS A 554 -25.02 -20.12 0.98
N LEU A 555 -24.77 -19.98 -0.34
CA LEU A 555 -23.42 -19.87 -0.89
C LEU A 555 -22.68 -18.64 -0.36
N ALA A 556 -23.36 -17.48 -0.32
CA ALA A 556 -22.81 -16.27 0.27
C ALA A 556 -22.50 -16.45 1.77
N HIS A 557 -23.40 -17.07 2.53
CA HIS A 557 -23.20 -17.30 3.97
C HIS A 557 -22.09 -18.33 4.28
N GLN A 558 -21.83 -19.30 3.41
CA GLN A 558 -20.67 -20.20 3.51
C GLN A 558 -19.34 -19.47 3.25
N LEU A 559 -19.32 -18.46 2.37
CA LEU A 559 -18.14 -17.61 2.18
C LEU A 559 -17.95 -16.65 3.37
N ILE A 560 -19.03 -16.07 3.90
CA ILE A 560 -19.03 -15.24 5.11
C ILE A 560 -18.53 -16.03 6.33
N GLY A 561 -18.99 -17.27 6.55
CA GLY A 561 -18.54 -18.11 7.67
C GLY A 561 -17.04 -18.41 7.64
N ARG A 562 -16.48 -18.67 6.45
CA ARG A 562 -15.02 -18.80 6.26
C ARG A 562 -14.32 -17.46 6.51
N ALA A 563 -14.84 -16.36 5.96
CA ALA A 563 -14.27 -15.02 6.13
C ALA A 563 -14.17 -14.58 7.59
N LEU A 564 -15.21 -14.85 8.41
CA LEU A 564 -15.21 -14.55 9.85
C LEU A 564 -14.14 -15.33 10.64
N SER A 565 -13.55 -16.37 10.05
CA SER A 565 -12.44 -17.14 10.62
C SER A 565 -11.05 -16.64 10.17
N ILE A 566 -10.98 -15.67 9.25
CA ILE A 566 -9.72 -15.13 8.71
C ILE A 566 -9.26 -13.92 9.52
N PRO A 567 -8.05 -13.94 10.12
CA PRO A 567 -7.53 -12.78 10.85
C PRO A 567 -7.46 -11.52 9.98
N GLY A 568 -7.99 -10.42 10.50
CA GLY A 568 -8.04 -9.13 9.78
C GLY A 568 -9.05 -9.06 8.63
N ALA A 569 -9.93 -10.06 8.46
CA ALA A 569 -11.10 -9.92 7.61
C ALA A 569 -12.24 -9.20 8.34
N THR A 570 -13.06 -8.46 7.61
CA THR A 570 -14.30 -7.81 8.08
C THR A 570 -15.35 -7.93 6.99
N VAL A 571 -16.55 -8.36 7.37
CA VAL A 571 -17.66 -8.66 6.45
C VAL A 571 -18.71 -7.56 6.52
N HIS A 572 -19.06 -6.99 5.38
CA HIS A 572 -20.16 -6.04 5.22
C HIS A 572 -21.29 -6.68 4.42
N TRP A 573 -22.41 -6.98 5.07
CA TRP A 573 -23.62 -7.46 4.41
C TRP A 573 -24.61 -6.31 4.19
N TYR A 574 -25.08 -6.14 2.95
CA TYR A 574 -25.97 -5.03 2.59
C TYR A 574 -27.45 -5.32 2.81
N ASP A 575 -27.80 -6.53 3.28
CA ASP A 575 -29.16 -6.86 3.73
C ASP A 575 -30.24 -6.64 2.65
N LYS A 576 -29.86 -6.94 1.40
CA LYS A 576 -30.75 -6.78 0.24
C LYS A 576 -31.78 -7.91 0.21
N PRO A 577 -33.09 -7.61 0.08
CA PRO A 577 -34.17 -8.58 0.30
C PRO A 577 -34.22 -9.71 -0.73
N GLU A 578 -33.68 -9.48 -1.93
CA GLU A 578 -33.60 -10.50 -2.98
C GLU A 578 -32.15 -10.82 -3.34
N MET A 579 -31.79 -12.09 -3.17
CA MET A 579 -30.60 -12.68 -3.76
C MET A 579 -30.79 -12.88 -5.26
N ARG A 580 -30.07 -12.09 -6.07
CA ARG A 580 -30.03 -12.19 -7.53
C ARG A 580 -28.60 -12.38 -8.02
N LYS A 581 -28.39 -13.14 -9.09
CA LYS A 581 -27.08 -13.40 -9.66
C LYS A 581 -26.39 -12.09 -10.08
N GLN A 582 -25.07 -12.02 -9.90
CA GLN A 582 -24.23 -10.83 -10.13
C GLN A 582 -24.60 -9.58 -9.29
N ARG A 583 -25.70 -9.57 -8.51
CA ARG A 583 -26.04 -8.45 -7.61
C ARG A 583 -24.98 -8.35 -6.51
N LYS A 584 -24.44 -7.15 -6.27
CA LYS A 584 -23.54 -6.86 -5.14
C LYS A 584 -24.34 -6.95 -3.83
N MET A 585 -24.19 -8.05 -3.08
CA MET A 585 -24.91 -8.34 -1.83
C MET A 585 -24.14 -7.93 -0.57
N GLY A 586 -22.82 -7.82 -0.69
CA GLY A 586 -21.93 -7.35 0.37
C GLY A 586 -20.51 -7.11 -0.15
N HIS A 587 -19.57 -6.89 0.76
CA HIS A 587 -18.14 -7.00 0.50
C HIS A 587 -17.41 -7.57 1.73
N ILE A 588 -16.15 -7.97 1.53
CA ILE A 588 -15.24 -8.38 2.61
C ILE A 588 -13.94 -7.61 2.42
N THR A 589 -13.48 -6.90 3.45
CA THR A 589 -12.14 -6.30 3.46
C THR A 589 -11.21 -7.14 4.32
N ILE A 590 -10.04 -7.51 3.80
CA ILE A 590 -8.97 -8.22 4.51
C ILE A 590 -7.78 -7.28 4.64
N VAL A 591 -7.37 -6.94 5.85
CA VAL A 591 -6.20 -6.08 6.15
C VAL A 591 -5.02 -6.86 6.72
N GLY A 592 -3.79 -6.40 6.46
CA GLY A 592 -2.59 -7.10 6.90
C GLY A 592 -1.28 -6.31 6.73
N PRO A 593 -0.15 -6.91 7.16
CA PRO A 593 1.16 -6.26 7.15
C PRO A 593 1.82 -6.23 5.77
N SER A 594 1.38 -7.09 4.84
CA SER A 594 1.89 -7.15 3.46
C SER A 594 0.76 -7.49 2.49
N MET A 595 0.92 -7.13 1.20
CA MET A 595 -0.02 -7.52 0.16
C MET A 595 -0.10 -9.05 0.02
N SER A 596 1.06 -9.73 0.07
CA SER A 596 1.14 -11.20 -0.03
C SER A 596 0.45 -11.93 1.14
N ASP A 597 0.37 -11.33 2.33
CA ASP A 597 -0.40 -11.88 3.45
C ASP A 597 -1.91 -11.76 3.25
N VAL A 598 -2.40 -10.63 2.72
CA VAL A 598 -3.83 -10.48 2.44
C VAL A 598 -4.26 -11.27 1.20
N GLU A 599 -3.37 -11.47 0.22
CA GLU A 599 -3.58 -12.40 -0.90
C GLU A 599 -3.67 -13.86 -0.41
N ARG A 600 -2.71 -14.33 0.40
CA ARG A 600 -2.73 -15.67 1.01
C ARG A 600 -3.97 -15.91 1.88
N ARG A 601 -4.43 -14.89 2.60
CA ARG A 601 -5.68 -14.93 3.38
C ARG A 601 -6.93 -14.97 2.49
N LEU A 602 -6.94 -14.22 1.39
CA LEU A 602 -8.00 -14.29 0.39
C LEU A 602 -8.09 -15.69 -0.24
N ASP A 603 -6.97 -16.26 -0.67
CA ASP A 603 -6.94 -17.60 -1.27
C ASP A 603 -7.50 -18.65 -0.28
N SER A 604 -7.05 -18.60 0.97
CA SER A 604 -7.56 -19.45 2.06
C SER A 604 -9.06 -19.26 2.36
N MET A 605 -9.61 -18.06 2.11
CA MET A 605 -11.04 -17.77 2.26
C MET A 605 -11.87 -18.31 1.08
N LEU A 606 -11.30 -18.36 -0.12
CA LEU A 606 -11.97 -18.79 -1.35
C LEU A 606 -11.94 -20.32 -1.53
N CYS A 607 -10.84 -20.98 -1.16
CA CYS A 607 -10.72 -22.44 -1.15
C CYS A 607 -11.88 -23.10 -0.39
N LYS A 608 -12.68 -23.91 -1.09
CA LYS A 608 -13.76 -24.72 -0.48
C LYS A 608 -13.13 -25.98 0.11
N ASP A 609 -13.48 -26.32 1.35
CA ASP A 609 -12.86 -27.40 2.12
C ASP A 609 -12.90 -28.74 1.35
N GLY A 610 -11.75 -29.40 1.24
CA GLY A 610 -11.60 -30.59 0.40
C GLY A 610 -10.20 -30.81 -0.17
N TYR A 611 -9.33 -29.79 -0.13
CA TYR A 611 -7.88 -30.01 -0.09
C TYR A 611 -7.42 -29.89 1.36
N ASP A 612 -6.83 -30.96 1.89
CA ASP A 612 -6.02 -30.91 3.11
C ASP A 612 -4.68 -30.24 2.76
N SER A 613 -4.75 -28.94 2.46
CA SER A 613 -3.57 -28.15 2.20
C SER A 613 -2.88 -27.87 3.53
N GLN A 614 -1.99 -28.80 3.88
CA GLN A 614 -0.59 -28.42 4.10
C GLN A 614 -0.14 -27.59 2.90
N SER A 615 -0.56 -26.32 2.88
CA SER A 615 -0.09 -25.31 1.94
C SER A 615 1.42 -25.35 2.02
N ALA A 616 2.09 -25.68 0.91
CA ALA A 616 3.53 -25.83 0.87
C ALA A 616 4.15 -24.46 1.09
N VAL A 617 4.32 -24.11 2.37
CA VAL A 617 4.44 -22.72 2.84
C VAL A 617 5.60 -22.08 2.12
N THR A 618 5.29 -21.09 1.27
CA THR A 618 6.24 -20.57 0.29
C THR A 618 7.46 -20.02 1.03
N PRO A 619 8.65 -20.62 0.88
CA PRO A 619 9.75 -20.35 1.80
C PRO A 619 10.23 -18.90 1.65
N ARG A 620 10.18 -18.14 2.75
CA ARG A 620 10.73 -16.79 2.87
C ARG A 620 12.26 -16.81 2.81
N VAL A 621 12.89 -17.94 3.14
CA VAL A 621 14.34 -18.14 3.10
C VAL A 621 14.69 -19.48 2.44
N GLY A 622 15.60 -19.47 1.46
CA GLY A 622 16.20 -20.68 0.89
C GLY A 622 17.58 -20.96 1.48
N ILE A 623 17.77 -22.12 2.10
CA ILE A 623 19.08 -22.63 2.52
C ILE A 623 19.59 -23.58 1.45
N ILE A 624 20.62 -23.16 0.70
CA ILE A 624 21.33 -24.02 -0.25
C ILE A 624 22.73 -24.40 0.24
N MET A 625 23.20 -25.57 -0.17
CA MET A 625 24.53 -26.08 0.17
C MET A 625 25.16 -26.88 -0.98
N GLY A 626 26.50 -26.93 -1.00
CA GLY A 626 27.28 -27.53 -2.08
C GLY A 626 27.28 -29.07 -2.05
N SER A 627 27.20 -29.66 -0.86
CA SER A 627 26.95 -31.08 -0.60
C SER A 627 26.19 -31.30 0.72
N ASP A 628 25.71 -32.52 0.89
CA ASP A 628 25.29 -33.12 2.16
C ASP A 628 26.30 -32.96 3.32
N SER A 629 27.61 -32.94 3.03
CA SER A 629 28.68 -32.66 4.02
C SER A 629 28.53 -31.34 4.78
N ASP A 630 27.79 -30.39 4.21
CA ASP A 630 27.62 -29.04 4.75
C ASP A 630 26.42 -28.96 5.71
N LEU A 631 25.49 -29.93 5.60
CA LEU A 631 24.27 -30.01 6.41
C LEU A 631 24.52 -30.02 7.93
N PRO A 632 25.57 -30.68 8.47
CA PRO A 632 25.92 -30.60 9.89
C PRO A 632 26.18 -29.19 10.41
N VAL A 633 26.53 -28.24 9.53
CA VAL A 633 26.64 -26.80 9.84
C VAL A 633 25.32 -26.09 9.50
N MET A 634 24.83 -26.25 8.27
CA MET A 634 23.69 -25.48 7.76
C MET A 634 22.36 -25.76 8.48
N LYS A 635 22.22 -26.92 9.14
CA LYS A 635 21.06 -27.23 10.02
C LYS A 635 20.83 -26.17 11.09
N ASP A 636 21.87 -25.50 11.58
CA ASP A 636 21.76 -24.57 12.70
C ASP A 636 21.27 -23.18 12.25
N ALA A 637 21.29 -22.88 10.93
CA ALA A 637 20.48 -21.81 10.35
C ALA A 637 19.00 -22.20 10.30
N ALA A 638 18.68 -23.41 9.83
CA ALA A 638 17.31 -23.93 9.74
C ALA A 638 16.61 -23.95 11.11
N LYS A 639 17.29 -24.40 12.18
CA LYS A 639 16.79 -24.34 13.56
C LYS A 639 16.38 -22.93 14.00
N ILE A 640 17.18 -21.92 13.68
CA ILE A 640 16.85 -20.53 14.01
C ILE A 640 15.62 -20.08 13.22
N LEU A 641 15.54 -20.39 11.92
CA LEU A 641 14.36 -20.04 11.13
C LEU A 641 13.10 -20.74 11.65
N SER A 642 13.16 -22.00 12.08
CA SER A 642 12.06 -22.68 12.79
C SER A 642 11.69 -22.01 14.12
N MET A 643 12.68 -21.65 14.95
CA MET A 643 12.47 -20.96 16.23
C MET A 643 11.76 -19.61 16.06
N PHE A 644 12.02 -18.93 14.94
CA PHE A 644 11.39 -17.68 14.55
C PHE A 644 10.15 -17.85 13.66
N ASP A 645 9.61 -19.06 13.52
CA ASP A 645 8.48 -19.39 12.63
C ASP A 645 8.60 -18.74 11.22
N VAL A 646 9.81 -18.75 10.68
CA VAL A 646 10.13 -18.28 9.32
C VAL A 646 10.07 -19.48 8.38
N PRO A 647 9.09 -19.53 7.45
CA PRO A 647 9.03 -20.59 6.45
C PRO A 647 10.30 -20.61 5.61
N HIS A 648 10.92 -21.78 5.51
CA HIS A 648 12.19 -21.94 4.82
C HIS A 648 12.30 -23.32 4.19
N GLU A 649 13.21 -23.46 3.23
CA GLU A 649 13.55 -24.75 2.62
C GLU A 649 15.05 -25.02 2.70
N VAL A 650 15.42 -26.29 2.62
CA VAL A 650 16.83 -26.75 2.64
C VAL A 650 17.07 -27.62 1.42
N ARG A 651 18.05 -27.27 0.57
CA ARG A 651 18.36 -28.00 -0.68
C ARG A 651 19.87 -28.16 -0.90
N ILE A 652 20.27 -29.30 -1.48
CA ILE A 652 21.63 -29.50 -2.00
C ILE A 652 21.65 -29.01 -3.46
N VAL A 653 22.43 -27.97 -3.74
CA VAL A 653 22.51 -27.29 -5.04
C VAL A 653 23.98 -26.96 -5.30
N SER A 654 24.63 -27.75 -6.17
CA SER A 654 26.09 -27.79 -6.25
C SER A 654 26.59 -27.00 -7.48
N ALA A 655 27.24 -25.87 -7.24
CA ALA A 655 27.77 -24.99 -8.30
C ALA A 655 28.65 -25.71 -9.34
N HIS A 656 29.35 -26.78 -8.93
CA HIS A 656 30.28 -27.53 -9.78
C HIS A 656 29.72 -28.84 -10.32
N ARG A 657 28.68 -29.42 -9.68
CA ARG A 657 28.10 -30.73 -10.07
C ARG A 657 26.72 -30.64 -10.69
N THR A 658 25.94 -29.61 -10.37
CA THR A 658 24.59 -29.35 -10.90
C THR A 658 24.39 -27.87 -11.28
N PRO A 659 25.29 -27.25 -12.09
CA PRO A 659 25.24 -25.82 -12.39
C PRO A 659 23.94 -25.35 -13.05
N GLN A 660 23.27 -26.18 -13.84
CA GLN A 660 21.96 -25.84 -14.44
C GLN A 660 20.84 -25.78 -13.39
N LEU A 661 20.90 -26.63 -12.36
CA LEU A 661 19.97 -26.59 -11.22
C LEU A 661 20.28 -25.38 -10.33
N MET A 662 21.56 -25.04 -10.16
CA MET A 662 21.93 -23.80 -9.49
C MET A 662 21.43 -22.58 -10.25
N TYR A 663 21.61 -22.53 -11.58
CA TYR A 663 21.15 -21.42 -12.41
C TYR A 663 19.63 -21.28 -12.41
N SER A 664 18.86 -22.38 -12.50
CA SER A 664 17.40 -22.30 -12.45
C SER A 664 16.91 -21.83 -11.09
N TYR A 665 17.41 -22.42 -10.00
CA TYR A 665 17.14 -21.97 -8.62
C TYR A 665 17.55 -20.52 -8.38
N ALA A 666 18.63 -20.06 -9.02
CA ALA A 666 19.13 -18.70 -8.95
C ALA A 666 18.40 -17.68 -9.83
N SER A 667 17.58 -18.13 -10.78
CA SER A 667 16.88 -17.28 -11.75
C SER A 667 15.38 -17.23 -11.53
N SER A 668 14.75 -18.30 -11.02
CA SER A 668 13.33 -18.35 -10.60
C SER A 668 13.06 -17.57 -9.31
N ALA A 669 13.79 -16.46 -9.13
CA ALA A 669 14.48 -16.20 -7.88
C ALA A 669 14.31 -14.78 -7.34
N ARG A 670 13.80 -13.88 -8.19
CA ARG A 670 12.88 -12.83 -7.70
C ARG A 670 11.64 -13.44 -7.03
N ASP A 671 11.30 -14.69 -7.37
CA ASP A 671 10.22 -15.47 -6.77
C ASP A 671 10.71 -16.59 -5.81
N ARG A 672 12.02 -16.64 -5.46
CA ARG A 672 12.76 -17.42 -4.40
C ARG A 672 14.28 -17.53 -4.71
N GLY A 673 15.14 -16.70 -4.10
CA GLY A 673 16.61 -16.59 -4.36
C GLY A 673 17.37 -17.95 -4.43
N MET A 674 18.46 -18.14 -5.21
CA MET A 674 19.69 -17.33 -5.17
C MET A 674 20.88 -17.85 -6.04
N VAL A 675 21.56 -16.95 -6.76
CA VAL A 675 23.04 -16.79 -6.84
C VAL A 675 23.28 -15.28 -6.74
N ALA A 676 24.30 -14.80 -6.04
CA ALA A 676 24.43 -13.38 -5.70
C ALA A 676 24.44 -12.40 -6.89
N ALA A 677 24.95 -12.81 -8.07
CA ALA A 677 24.91 -11.99 -9.28
C ALA A 677 23.60 -12.12 -10.10
N LEU A 678 22.72 -13.07 -9.74
CA LEU A 678 21.49 -13.43 -10.47
C LEU A 678 20.20 -13.10 -9.71
N THR A 679 20.27 -12.79 -8.40
CA THR A 679 19.12 -12.35 -7.60
C THR A 679 19.32 -10.94 -7.03
N PRO A 680 18.26 -10.10 -6.95
CA PRO A 680 18.29 -8.85 -6.19
C PRO A 680 18.01 -9.06 -4.70
N LEU A 681 17.72 -10.29 -4.24
CA LEU A 681 17.46 -10.58 -2.83
C LEU A 681 18.77 -10.61 -2.02
N PRO A 682 18.74 -10.27 -0.71
CA PRO A 682 19.91 -10.36 0.14
C PRO A 682 20.51 -11.77 0.18
N VAL A 683 21.83 -11.86 -0.02
CA VAL A 683 22.59 -13.11 0.03
C VAL A 683 23.44 -13.16 1.28
N ILE A 684 23.30 -14.25 2.05
CA ILE A 684 24.13 -14.52 3.23
C ILE A 684 25.01 -15.73 2.93
N GLY A 685 26.32 -15.50 2.84
CA GLY A 685 27.32 -16.56 2.67
C GLY A 685 27.80 -17.09 4.02
N VAL A 686 27.70 -18.41 4.20
CA VAL A 686 28.23 -19.14 5.36
C VAL A 686 29.51 -19.85 4.94
N PRO A 687 30.71 -19.42 5.39
CA PRO A 687 31.93 -20.15 5.10
C PRO A 687 31.94 -21.47 5.86
N VAL A 688 32.21 -22.57 5.17
CA VAL A 688 32.27 -23.92 5.77
C VAL A 688 33.73 -24.34 5.91
N ARG A 689 34.08 -24.93 7.06
CA ARG A 689 35.43 -25.42 7.36
C ARG A 689 35.77 -26.64 6.50
N ALA A 690 36.46 -26.41 5.39
CA ALA A 690 37.07 -27.47 4.58
C ALA A 690 38.16 -28.22 5.37
N SER A 691 38.53 -29.41 4.90
CA SER A 691 39.64 -30.21 5.46
C SER A 691 41.02 -29.59 5.21
N THR A 692 41.09 -28.55 4.39
CA THR A 692 42.28 -27.74 4.11
C THR A 692 42.02 -26.28 4.48
N LEU A 693 43.04 -25.58 4.98
CA LEU A 693 43.00 -24.14 5.27
C LEU A 693 41.89 -23.66 6.25
N ASP A 694 41.27 -24.59 6.99
CA ASP A 694 40.29 -24.31 8.06
C ASP A 694 39.10 -23.40 7.65
N GLY A 695 38.70 -23.41 6.38
CA GLY A 695 37.61 -22.57 5.86
C GLY A 695 38.02 -21.12 5.57
N ILE A 696 39.31 -20.77 5.66
CA ILE A 696 39.83 -19.47 5.20
C ILE A 696 39.72 -19.35 3.68
N ASP A 697 39.87 -20.45 2.96
CA ASP A 697 39.57 -20.59 1.52
C ASP A 697 38.10 -20.27 1.22
N SER A 698 37.17 -20.87 1.96
CA SER A 698 35.73 -20.61 1.86
C SER A 698 35.42 -19.15 2.19
N LEU A 699 35.96 -18.61 3.28
CA LEU A 699 35.77 -17.21 3.70
C LEU A 699 36.27 -16.23 2.64
N LEU A 700 37.46 -16.45 2.08
CA LEU A 700 38.02 -15.61 1.02
C LEU A 700 37.19 -15.68 -0.26
N SER A 701 36.69 -16.85 -0.65
CA SER A 701 35.81 -16.98 -1.83
C SER A 701 34.49 -16.22 -1.69
N ILE A 702 33.96 -16.09 -0.46
CA ILE A 702 32.67 -15.44 -0.20
C ILE A 702 32.82 -13.93 0.00
N VAL A 703 33.91 -13.46 0.61
CA VAL A 703 34.09 -12.02 0.92
C VAL A 703 34.71 -11.22 -0.23
N GLN A 704 35.38 -11.87 -1.20
CA GLN A 704 36.04 -11.22 -2.34
C GLN A 704 35.12 -11.06 -3.57
N MET A 705 33.80 -10.90 -3.36
CA MET A 705 32.85 -10.74 -4.45
C MET A 705 33.06 -9.42 -5.23
N PRO A 706 32.84 -9.41 -6.56
CA PRO A 706 33.11 -8.25 -7.40
C PRO A 706 32.17 -7.08 -7.09
N ARG A 707 32.62 -5.86 -7.42
CA ARG A 707 31.83 -4.63 -7.27
C ARG A 707 30.48 -4.77 -7.97
N GLY A 708 29.40 -4.47 -7.25
CA GLY A 708 28.02 -4.63 -7.72
C GLY A 708 27.35 -5.94 -7.30
N VAL A 709 28.08 -6.90 -6.70
CA VAL A 709 27.54 -8.19 -6.23
C VAL A 709 27.70 -8.32 -4.71
N PRO A 710 26.82 -7.70 -3.91
CA PRO A 710 26.94 -7.70 -2.45
C PRO A 710 26.56 -9.06 -1.85
N VAL A 711 27.39 -9.55 -0.92
CA VAL A 711 27.13 -10.73 -0.09
C VAL A 711 27.43 -10.37 1.36
N ALA A 712 26.49 -10.65 2.27
CA ALA A 712 26.76 -10.59 3.70
C ALA A 712 27.46 -11.88 4.14
N THR A 713 28.63 -11.77 4.80
CA THR A 713 29.42 -12.93 5.21
C THR A 713 29.38 -13.11 6.73
N VAL A 714 29.07 -14.31 7.20
CA VAL A 714 29.18 -14.67 8.63
C VAL A 714 30.52 -15.35 8.94
N ALA A 715 30.82 -15.56 10.21
CA ALA A 715 32.02 -16.29 10.63
C ALA A 715 31.99 -17.76 10.15
N VAL A 716 33.16 -18.37 10.00
CA VAL A 716 33.31 -19.79 9.58
C VAL A 716 32.49 -20.71 10.49
N ASN A 717 31.74 -21.64 9.88
CA ASN A 717 30.77 -22.54 10.49
C ASN A 717 29.61 -21.89 11.28
N ASN A 718 29.46 -20.56 11.27
CA ASN A 718 28.44 -19.88 12.08
C ASN A 718 27.10 -19.71 11.33
N ALA A 719 26.46 -20.83 11.01
CA ALA A 719 25.13 -20.87 10.39
C ALA A 719 24.04 -20.26 11.28
N THR A 720 24.17 -20.34 12.61
CA THR A 720 23.27 -19.70 13.58
C THR A 720 23.17 -18.19 13.33
N ASN A 721 24.29 -17.50 13.15
CA ASN A 721 24.29 -16.07 12.81
C ASN A 721 23.72 -15.77 11.42
N ALA A 722 23.77 -16.71 10.48
CA ALA A 722 23.11 -16.53 9.18
C ALA A 722 21.58 -16.62 9.29
N GLY A 723 21.07 -17.55 10.10
CA GLY A 723 19.65 -17.58 10.46
C GLY A 723 19.18 -16.30 11.16
N LEU A 724 19.92 -15.84 12.18
CA LEU A 724 19.60 -14.61 12.91
C LEU A 724 19.72 -13.35 12.03
N LEU A 725 20.67 -13.31 11.09
CA LEU A 725 20.79 -12.22 10.14
C LEU A 725 19.65 -12.21 9.11
N ALA A 726 19.20 -13.38 8.64
CA ALA A 726 18.01 -13.50 7.79
C ALA A 726 16.74 -13.03 8.51
N VAL A 727 16.54 -13.44 9.78
CA VAL A 727 15.45 -12.95 10.65
C VAL A 727 15.48 -11.43 10.77
N ARG A 728 16.67 -10.84 11.02
CA ARG A 728 16.83 -9.38 11.10
C ARG A 728 16.55 -8.66 9.78
N MET A 729 16.94 -9.23 8.64
CA MET A 729 16.63 -8.68 7.32
C MET A 729 15.13 -8.71 7.02
N LEU A 730 14.42 -9.78 7.39
CA LEU A 730 12.97 -9.87 7.27
C LEU A 730 12.24 -8.93 8.24
N GLY A 731 12.74 -8.79 9.47
CA GLY A 731 12.20 -7.91 10.51
C GLY A 731 12.08 -6.43 10.12
N VAL A 732 12.87 -5.95 9.15
CA VAL A 732 12.77 -4.57 8.63
C VAL A 732 11.35 -4.25 8.09
N GLY A 733 10.60 -5.25 7.63
CA GLY A 733 9.20 -5.13 7.22
C GLY A 733 8.21 -5.92 8.08
N ASP A 734 8.64 -6.42 9.24
CA ASP A 734 7.92 -7.45 10.01
C ASP A 734 8.11 -7.20 11.52
N SER A 735 7.22 -6.40 12.10
CA SER A 735 7.32 -5.92 13.49
C SER A 735 7.23 -7.03 14.54
N ASP A 736 6.57 -8.15 14.20
CA ASP A 736 6.48 -9.33 15.06
C ASP A 736 7.82 -10.09 15.10
N LEU A 737 8.50 -10.26 13.95
CA LEU A 737 9.88 -10.75 13.94
C LEU A 737 10.83 -9.83 14.71
N VAL A 738 10.63 -8.50 14.70
CA VAL A 738 11.42 -7.57 15.52
C VAL A 738 11.16 -7.76 17.02
N ALA A 739 9.90 -7.95 17.43
CA ALA A 739 9.56 -8.23 18.82
C ALA A 739 10.18 -9.56 19.29
N ARG A 740 10.04 -10.63 18.51
CA ARG A 740 10.65 -11.94 18.80
C ARG A 740 12.18 -11.90 18.78
N MET A 741 12.80 -11.10 17.91
CA MET A 741 14.26 -10.89 17.88
C MET A 741 14.75 -10.13 19.11
N SER A 742 13.95 -9.19 19.61
CA SER A 742 14.23 -8.47 20.86
C SER A 742 14.13 -9.42 22.06
N GLN A 743 13.10 -10.26 22.14
CA GLN A 743 12.95 -11.28 23.18
C GLN A 743 14.12 -12.27 23.18
N TYR A 744 14.51 -12.80 22.02
CA TYR A 744 15.67 -13.69 21.90
C TYR A 744 16.98 -13.06 22.42
N GLN A 745 17.15 -11.74 22.27
CA GLN A 745 18.32 -11.02 22.83
C GLN A 745 18.23 -10.81 24.35
N GLU A 746 17.02 -10.75 24.91
CA GLU A 746 16.77 -10.74 26.35
C GLU A 746 17.04 -12.12 26.95
N ASP A 747 16.45 -13.17 26.36
CA ASP A 747 16.64 -14.56 26.72
C ASP A 747 18.13 -14.91 26.72
N THR A 748 18.84 -14.61 25.63
CA THR A 748 20.30 -14.85 25.51
C THR A 748 21.11 -14.11 26.58
N ARG A 749 20.67 -12.94 27.04
CA ARG A 749 21.33 -12.20 28.14
C ARG A 749 21.12 -12.90 29.46
N ASN A 750 19.88 -13.28 29.77
CA ASN A 750 19.53 -14.01 30.98
C ASN A 750 20.24 -15.37 31.04
N ASP A 751 20.34 -16.05 29.90
CA ASP A 751 21.06 -17.32 29.73
C ASP A 751 22.57 -17.18 29.96
N VAL A 752 23.15 -15.98 29.80
CA VAL A 752 24.56 -15.68 30.14
C VAL A 752 24.70 -15.30 31.61
N LEU A 753 23.75 -14.55 32.18
CA LEU A 753 23.75 -14.18 33.60
C LEU A 753 23.63 -15.43 34.50
N VAL A 754 22.70 -16.34 34.21
CA VAL A 754 22.54 -17.62 34.94
C VAL A 754 23.81 -18.49 34.84
N LYS A 755 24.50 -18.46 33.71
CA LYS A 755 25.78 -19.16 33.54
C LYS A 755 26.92 -18.50 34.31
N ALA A 756 26.94 -17.17 34.42
CA ALA A 756 27.89 -16.43 35.24
C ALA A 756 27.66 -16.71 36.74
N GLU A 757 26.41 -16.62 37.22
CA GLU A 757 26.06 -16.99 38.60
C GLU A 757 26.46 -18.43 38.94
N LYS A 758 26.21 -19.39 38.03
CA LYS A 758 26.66 -20.78 38.23
C LYS A 758 28.19 -20.87 38.28
N LEU A 759 28.91 -20.16 37.40
CA LEU A 759 30.37 -20.17 37.35
C LEU A 759 31.01 -19.54 38.60
N GLU A 760 30.43 -18.47 39.13
CA GLU A 760 30.87 -17.81 40.37
C GLU A 760 30.59 -18.65 41.61
N LYS A 761 29.45 -19.36 41.64
CA LYS A 761 29.01 -20.18 42.78
C LYS A 761 29.68 -21.55 42.84
N ASP A 762 29.70 -22.27 41.72
CA ASP A 762 30.16 -23.67 41.66
C ASP A 762 31.65 -23.78 41.29
N GLY A 763 32.24 -22.69 40.78
CA GLY A 763 33.65 -22.62 40.35
C GLY A 763 33.90 -23.22 38.97
N TRP A 764 34.97 -22.77 38.30
CA TRP A 764 35.27 -23.15 36.92
C TRP A 764 35.55 -24.66 36.74
N GLU A 765 36.11 -25.32 37.75
CA GLU A 765 36.42 -26.75 37.73
C GLU A 765 35.15 -27.62 37.72
N SER A 766 34.14 -27.27 38.53
CA SER A 766 32.84 -27.93 38.53
C SER A 766 31.93 -27.49 37.37
N TYR A 767 32.14 -26.29 36.83
CA TYR A 767 31.39 -25.80 35.68
C TYR A 767 31.79 -26.52 34.38
N LEU A 768 33.08 -26.87 34.22
CA LEU A 768 33.57 -27.63 33.06
C LEU A 768 33.31 -29.15 33.15
N ASN A 769 33.00 -29.67 34.34
CA ASN A 769 32.65 -31.07 34.58
C ASN A 769 31.25 -31.15 35.24
N PRO A 770 30.17 -30.81 34.50
CA PRO A 770 28.83 -30.56 35.05
C PRO A 770 27.99 -31.82 35.33
#